data_AF-A0A5J5MVQ0-F1
#
_entry.id   AF-A0A5J5MVQ0-F1
#
_cell.length_a   1.000
_cell.length_b   1.000
_cell.length_c   1.000
_cell.angle_alpha   90.00
_cell.angle_beta   90.00
_cell.angle_gamma   90.00
#
_symmetry.space_group_name_H-M   'P 1'
#
loop_
_entity.id
_entity.type
_entity.pdbx_description
1 polymer ?
#
loop_
_entity_poly.entity_id
_entity_poly.type
_entity_poly.pdbx_seq_one_letter_code
_entity_poly.pdbx_strand_id
1 'polypeptide(L)'
;MFPAGPTPWPRLRVPRALWALLVVLLAPWRLWAIQETQECTWQVVLNNLESVGKNDAIDHFVDQELYTVDKVFDLLVDAPIDPDETYLGFPYYLKINYSCTGDSSEALVRKGHLTGLKPVVLVTFQSPVNFHRWKIEQLQIQMEAAPFRSPERCDAEEVCLMSWYTPMPIKNGSVVMRVDVSSNGLGPFIPNKRFRVNINGFLERQRDHKLQFTVGNELFHLIPRYFVNVPSRPLWYTVDQTPVLILGGIPEEKTVLLTDTNFKDFFLVELSIDSCWVGSFYCPQASFTATIYDAIATESTLFIRQNQLIYYFTGTYTTLFESNHGSERWVRVLANECIKRLCPVHFHSNGSEYVMALTTGKNEGYVHFGTITDGLVSFKLLPRNRSVCSAILVVNCSITWAVFVAGNYNLLMLVEIVGPTSSKYFQVVSYDLVNDHLVVLYTIPEFIPDARGLEFLMILGTESYTKFPMVPKGMSYNPYNNLLLIWGNFLLQSFNSENFIYLADFPKELSIKYLVNSFQGDMAIVTENEEIWYLLEGSYQVYQLFPSKAWEVYINLQVLQQSSLYAPNETMVTLFYEDKKLYQLVYLIDNQQGRLVKRLMPVEQLLMYQQISDDYVLERQGSHLTLSFSNFCPFTVMRLRELPNPQIYTRQERYRAQPPRVWEPWGFHSENSLAVYQGLVYYLLRLHSKYDKPYADPVHDSTWRWWKNKKQDQDYYFYLASNWRNAGSVHVDMTSYEKIYDLKAENELPERIFLDKGTSYSFSVFLTARKPGIQHGPSFQVLSPLDLAVVLADPDCIEAAVKEKVLVNRNSVLFWVTLSDKRSCFDQGISGHHLMKTSMLVKVLGSSGHCFQNTNQGLRMQGNLMVPVLIGCPPGKRLALDIAYTLQHNRVQNKHYFDCVKVDPEMPCFLFRDIFYPFFLIQDLVTGDSGSFQGSYVLKVVGGGPTLDTIKEYSEEEIYRFNSPLDKTGSLIWTTENTTTTEDLAFNIMSHNSLGIEWLCLENSPCHDTIPHSIFAPEFFFKVLVSNRGVDKSTYCDYQLTFLLHIHGLPLSARRAFLILLVSASLFVGLVILYIICCLLSPYMVKFCNFLRWKINSIIGLESYYTYSTPSDSRAFSHSGTMSWRSSRLNSRVVYKGAEENKAETKDALKRKSTT
;
A
#
# COMPACT_ATOMS: atom_id res chain seq x y z
N MET A 1 29.52 50.22 82.47
CA MET A 1 28.76 51.36 83.01
C MET A 1 27.30 51.22 82.55
N PHE A 2 26.35 51.36 83.47
CA PHE A 2 24.92 51.68 83.20
C PHE A 2 24.80 53.11 82.62
N PRO A 3 23.67 53.63 82.04
CA PRO A 3 22.22 53.34 82.22
C PRO A 3 21.47 52.99 80.90
N ALA A 4 20.12 52.88 80.76
CA ALA A 4 18.96 52.47 81.60
C ALA A 4 17.71 52.26 80.68
N GLY A 5 16.53 51.98 81.24
CA GLY A 5 15.20 52.05 80.54
C GLY A 5 14.37 53.28 80.99
N PRO A 6 13.07 53.43 80.62
CA PRO A 6 12.15 52.46 79.98
C PRO A 6 11.20 52.96 78.83
N THR A 7 10.66 52.03 78.02
CA THR A 7 9.42 52.12 77.16
C THR A 7 9.33 53.19 76.04
N PRO A 8 8.50 53.03 74.97
CA PRO A 8 7.47 52.01 74.68
C PRO A 8 7.75 51.13 73.43
N TRP A 9 6.89 50.13 73.19
CA TRP A 9 6.94 49.26 72.00
C TRP A 9 6.07 49.79 70.82
N PRO A 10 6.64 49.98 69.62
CA PRO A 10 5.91 49.91 68.36
C PRO A 10 6.11 48.54 67.67
N ARG A 11 5.04 48.00 67.08
CA ARG A 11 5.05 46.73 66.33
C ARG A 11 6.04 46.79 65.16
N LEU A 12 7.10 45.98 65.19
CA LEU A 12 8.01 45.80 64.05
C LEU A 12 7.67 44.55 63.24
N ARG A 13 7.73 44.69 61.91
CA ARG A 13 7.23 43.71 60.94
C ARG A 13 8.23 42.55 60.77
N VAL A 14 7.78 41.32 61.02
CA VAL A 14 8.44 40.12 60.48
C VAL A 14 8.31 40.16 58.94
N PRO A 15 9.38 39.91 58.16
CA PRO A 15 9.32 40.06 56.71
C PRO A 15 8.43 38.99 56.07
N ARG A 16 7.54 39.42 55.17
CA ARG A 16 6.60 38.57 54.41
C ARG A 16 7.25 37.40 53.66
N ALA A 17 8.55 37.50 53.34
CA ALA A 17 9.31 36.46 52.65
C ALA A 17 9.33 35.12 53.40
N LEU A 18 9.45 35.14 54.74
CA LEU A 18 9.48 33.91 55.54
C LEU A 18 8.12 33.20 55.59
N TRP A 19 7.02 33.95 55.55
CA TRP A 19 5.67 33.39 55.43
C TRP A 19 5.39 32.86 54.02
N ALA A 20 5.88 33.53 52.96
CA ALA A 20 5.77 33.02 51.60
C ALA A 20 6.51 31.69 51.42
N LEU A 21 7.74 31.57 51.95
CA LEU A 21 8.52 30.33 51.95
C LEU A 21 7.82 29.20 52.72
N LEU A 22 7.22 29.49 53.87
CA LEU A 22 6.45 28.51 54.64
C LEU A 22 5.16 28.06 53.92
N VAL A 23 4.48 28.96 53.22
CA VAL A 23 3.30 28.61 52.41
C VAL A 23 3.68 27.78 51.18
N VAL A 24 4.84 28.03 50.56
CA VAL A 24 5.36 27.19 49.46
C VAL A 24 5.76 25.79 49.96
N LEU A 25 6.38 25.69 51.15
CA LEU A 25 6.76 24.41 51.76
C LEU A 25 5.56 23.61 52.33
N LEU A 26 4.44 24.27 52.65
CA LEU A 26 3.20 23.63 53.13
C LEU A 26 2.16 23.40 52.02
N ALA A 27 2.44 23.83 50.78
CA ALA A 27 1.62 23.47 49.64
C ALA A 27 1.68 21.94 49.42
N PRO A 28 0.54 21.25 49.21
CA PRO A 28 0.54 19.80 49.03
C PRO A 28 1.39 19.44 47.81
N TRP A 29 2.31 18.48 47.94
CA TRP A 29 3.21 18.02 46.86
C TRP A 29 2.47 17.60 45.57
N ARG A 30 1.16 17.35 45.62
CA ARG A 30 0.30 17.17 44.43
C ARG A 30 0.25 18.39 43.49
N LEU A 31 0.45 19.62 43.98
CA LEU A 31 0.47 20.82 43.13
C LEU A 31 1.80 21.01 42.37
N TRP A 32 2.88 20.39 42.84
CA TRP A 32 4.17 20.33 42.14
C TRP A 32 4.30 19.05 41.28
N ALA A 33 3.27 18.20 41.28
CA ALA A 33 3.17 17.00 40.45
C ALA A 33 2.32 17.24 39.18
N ILE A 34 2.36 18.45 38.63
CA ILE A 34 2.30 18.58 37.17
C ILE A 34 3.70 18.19 36.71
N GLN A 35 3.84 16.93 36.30
CA GLN A 35 5.07 16.43 35.72
C GLN A 35 5.28 17.22 34.42
N GLU A 36 6.22 18.18 34.42
CA GLU A 36 6.72 18.81 33.19
C GLU A 36 7.39 17.70 32.37
N THR A 37 6.59 17.01 31.58
CA THR A 37 7.07 16.11 30.54
C THR A 37 7.78 16.98 29.52
N GLN A 38 9.13 16.97 29.55
CA GLN A 38 9.94 17.61 28.52
C GLN A 38 9.35 17.25 27.15
N GLU A 39 9.01 18.26 26.34
CA GLU A 39 8.43 18.04 25.03
C GLU A 39 9.52 17.50 24.10
N CYS A 40 9.55 16.17 23.97
CA CYS A 40 10.48 15.45 23.11
C CYS A 40 9.86 15.15 21.75
N THR A 41 10.65 15.20 20.68
CA THR A 41 10.21 14.89 19.31
C THR A 41 11.22 14.01 18.58
N TRP A 42 10.72 13.05 17.81
CA TRP A 42 11.55 12.22 16.93
C TRP A 42 12.13 13.05 15.77
N GLN A 43 13.44 13.00 15.61
CA GLN A 43 14.17 13.50 14.44
C GLN A 43 14.50 12.29 13.56
N VAL A 44 14.01 12.29 12.31
CA VAL A 44 14.19 11.17 11.39
C VAL A 44 14.59 11.72 10.02
N VAL A 45 15.65 11.15 9.47
CA VAL A 45 16.28 11.51 8.19
C VAL A 45 16.55 10.23 7.40
N LEU A 46 16.48 10.31 6.07
CA LEU A 46 16.84 9.21 5.19
C LEU A 46 18.32 9.35 4.78
N ASN A 47 19.06 8.25 4.89
CA ASN A 47 20.48 8.15 4.58
C ASN A 47 20.71 6.96 3.65
N ASN A 48 21.61 7.10 2.68
CA ASN A 48 22.20 5.97 1.96
C ASN A 48 23.13 5.16 2.91
N LEU A 49 23.30 3.86 2.65
CA LEU A 49 24.27 3.00 3.36
C LEU A 49 25.70 3.61 3.33
N GLU A 50 26.11 4.20 2.20
CA GLU A 50 27.41 4.88 2.04
C GLU A 50 27.51 6.23 2.82
N SER A 51 26.39 6.74 3.33
CA SER A 51 26.31 7.99 4.11
C SER A 51 26.02 7.77 5.61
N VAL A 52 25.91 6.50 6.06
CA VAL A 52 25.76 6.13 7.47
C VAL A 52 26.89 6.72 8.32
N GLY A 53 26.55 7.21 9.51
CA GLY A 53 27.49 7.83 10.44
C GLY A 53 27.85 9.29 10.15
N LYS A 54 27.56 9.81 8.94
CA LYS A 54 27.76 11.23 8.58
C LYS A 54 26.61 12.09 9.12
N ASN A 55 26.89 13.37 9.38
CA ASN A 55 25.91 14.28 9.99
C ASN A 55 25.11 15.13 8.99
N ASP A 56 25.71 15.55 7.87
CA ASP A 56 25.09 16.48 6.90
C ASP A 56 24.37 15.80 5.72
N ALA A 57 24.30 14.46 5.68
CA ALA A 57 23.68 13.73 4.58
C ALA A 57 22.16 13.56 4.81
N ILE A 58 21.37 14.34 4.05
CA ILE A 58 19.94 14.09 3.81
C ILE A 58 19.84 13.55 2.38
N ASP A 59 19.54 12.26 2.23
CA ASP A 59 19.40 11.62 0.93
C ASP A 59 17.91 11.55 0.52
N HIS A 60 17.61 11.73 -0.77
CA HIS A 60 16.27 11.50 -1.32
C HIS A 60 16.06 10.04 -1.74
N PHE A 61 14.85 9.53 -1.57
CA PHE A 61 14.50 8.15 -1.95
C PHE A 61 14.27 8.05 -3.46
N VAL A 62 15.28 7.52 -4.15
CA VAL A 62 15.31 7.36 -5.61
C VAL A 62 15.52 5.88 -5.91
N ASP A 63 14.78 5.35 -6.89
CA ASP A 63 14.85 3.95 -7.29
C ASP A 63 16.24 3.63 -7.88
N GLN A 64 16.99 2.72 -7.24
CA GLN A 64 18.38 2.38 -7.62
C GLN A 64 18.66 0.89 -7.36
N GLU A 65 19.16 0.18 -8.38
CA GLU A 65 19.77 -1.14 -8.20
C GLU A 65 21.14 -1.02 -7.51
N LEU A 66 21.37 -1.79 -6.44
CA LEU A 66 22.69 -1.91 -5.81
C LEU A 66 23.14 -3.36 -5.68
N TYR A 67 24.39 -3.60 -6.10
CA TYR A 67 25.05 -4.90 -6.14
C TYR A 67 26.08 -5.06 -4.99
N THR A 68 25.79 -4.51 -3.81
CA THR A 68 26.75 -4.40 -2.69
C THR A 68 26.49 -5.35 -1.52
N VAL A 69 25.30 -5.91 -1.37
CA VAL A 69 24.94 -6.77 -0.23
C VAL A 69 25.44 -8.22 -0.38
N ASP A 70 25.43 -8.78 -1.60
CA ASP A 70 25.86 -10.17 -1.87
C ASP A 70 27.22 -10.51 -1.24
N LYS A 71 28.23 -9.62 -1.40
CA LYS A 71 29.59 -9.80 -0.85
C LYS A 71 29.66 -9.91 0.67
N VAL A 72 28.66 -9.41 1.39
CA VAL A 72 28.57 -9.52 2.86
C VAL A 72 27.90 -10.84 3.24
N PHE A 73 26.98 -11.34 2.42
CA PHE A 73 26.32 -12.63 2.61
C PHE A 73 27.25 -13.80 2.24
N ASP A 74 28.14 -13.64 1.26
CA ASP A 74 29.24 -14.59 0.97
C ASP A 74 30.10 -14.91 2.22
N LEU A 75 30.21 -13.97 3.16
CA LEU A 75 30.98 -14.13 4.40
C LEU A 75 30.20 -14.85 5.50
N LEU A 76 28.87 -15.01 5.37
CA LEU A 76 27.97 -15.58 6.38
C LEU A 76 27.77 -17.10 6.19
N VAL A 77 28.82 -17.83 5.85
CA VAL A 77 28.80 -19.27 5.57
C VAL A 77 28.27 -20.10 6.75
N ASP A 78 28.51 -19.63 7.98
CA ASP A 78 28.05 -20.23 9.24
C ASP A 78 26.77 -19.55 9.81
N ALA A 79 25.96 -18.92 8.95
CA ALA A 79 24.67 -18.34 9.33
C ALA A 79 23.50 -19.06 8.61
N PRO A 80 22.25 -18.97 9.13
CA PRO A 80 21.12 -19.71 8.57
C PRO A 80 20.52 -19.08 7.27
N ILE A 81 21.35 -18.45 6.44
CA ILE A 81 21.01 -17.87 5.14
C ILE A 81 21.13 -18.89 3.99
N ASP A 82 20.51 -18.63 2.85
CA ASP A 82 20.65 -19.45 1.64
C ASP A 82 21.74 -18.87 0.74
N PRO A 83 22.89 -19.55 0.52
CA PRO A 83 24.02 -18.99 -0.23
C PRO A 83 23.85 -19.05 -1.76
N ASP A 84 22.90 -19.83 -2.29
CA ASP A 84 22.68 -19.96 -3.74
C ASP A 84 21.73 -18.86 -4.28
N GLU A 85 21.18 -18.02 -3.40
CA GLU A 85 20.26 -16.94 -3.73
C GLU A 85 20.97 -15.59 -3.84
N THR A 86 20.61 -14.76 -4.82
CA THR A 86 21.10 -13.38 -4.93
C THR A 86 20.26 -12.42 -4.06
N TYR A 87 20.94 -11.52 -3.33
CA TYR A 87 20.37 -10.59 -2.36
C TYR A 87 20.58 -9.14 -2.79
N LEU A 88 19.61 -8.60 -3.52
CA LEU A 88 19.59 -7.19 -3.89
C LEU A 88 19.10 -6.33 -2.72
N GLY A 89 20.03 -5.69 -2.00
CA GLY A 89 19.70 -4.70 -1.00
C GLY A 89 19.24 -3.38 -1.62
N PHE A 90 18.28 -2.72 -0.96
CA PHE A 90 17.92 -1.32 -1.25
C PHE A 90 19.03 -0.37 -0.71
N PRO A 91 19.16 0.88 -1.21
CA PRO A 91 20.26 1.76 -0.79
C PRO A 91 20.15 2.33 0.63
N TYR A 92 18.96 2.34 1.25
CA TYR A 92 18.61 3.37 2.24
C TYR A 92 18.28 2.86 3.65
N TYR A 93 18.53 3.74 4.63
CA TYR A 93 18.22 3.61 6.04
C TYR A 93 17.56 4.89 6.57
N LEU A 94 16.72 4.74 7.58
CA LEU A 94 16.23 5.84 8.42
C LEU A 94 17.20 6.03 9.59
N LYS A 95 17.90 7.18 9.62
CA LYS A 95 18.64 7.68 10.78
C LYS A 95 17.64 8.30 11.76
N ILE A 96 17.56 7.75 12.96
CA ILE A 96 16.60 8.10 14.01
C ILE A 96 17.34 8.65 15.22
N ASN A 97 16.96 9.86 15.61
CA ASN A 97 17.39 10.59 16.81
C ASN A 97 16.16 11.21 17.49
N TYR A 98 16.34 11.90 18.61
CA TYR A 98 15.30 12.75 19.18
C TYR A 98 15.90 13.99 19.84
N SER A 99 15.07 15.01 20.02
CA SER A 99 15.39 16.25 20.73
C SER A 99 14.29 16.59 21.72
N CYS A 100 14.65 17.12 22.87
CA CYS A 100 13.72 17.64 23.88
C CYS A 100 14.06 19.10 24.19
N THR A 101 13.08 19.89 24.63
CA THR A 101 13.28 21.30 24.98
C THR A 101 14.31 21.50 26.10
N GLY A 102 15.34 22.30 25.84
CA GLY A 102 16.32 22.76 26.84
C GLY A 102 17.65 22.00 26.93
N ASP A 103 17.76 20.80 26.35
CA ASP A 103 18.94 19.92 26.45
C ASP A 103 19.61 19.68 25.08
N SER A 104 20.89 19.28 25.08
CA SER A 104 21.58 18.87 23.85
C SER A 104 21.11 17.50 23.36
N SER A 105 20.77 17.41 22.07
CA SER A 105 20.22 16.19 21.44
C SER A 105 21.14 14.97 21.57
N GLU A 106 22.45 15.18 21.48
CA GLU A 106 23.47 14.12 21.53
C GLU A 106 23.55 13.44 22.92
N ALA A 107 23.55 14.23 24.00
CA ALA A 107 23.56 13.72 25.36
C ALA A 107 22.23 13.03 25.71
N LEU A 108 21.11 13.57 25.21
CA LEU A 108 19.80 12.94 25.31
C LEU A 108 19.78 11.57 24.62
N VAL A 109 20.18 11.47 23.35
CA VAL A 109 20.21 10.22 22.58
C VAL A 109 21.02 9.13 23.31
N ARG A 110 22.19 9.48 23.86
CA ARG A 110 23.01 8.58 24.67
C ARG A 110 22.32 8.13 25.96
N LYS A 111 21.67 9.05 26.69
CA LYS A 111 20.82 8.75 27.86
C LYS A 111 19.65 7.83 27.49
N GLY A 112 19.05 8.00 26.31
CA GLY A 112 18.04 7.10 25.77
C GLY A 112 18.56 5.68 25.61
N HIS A 113 19.66 5.50 24.87
CA HIS A 113 20.29 4.19 24.69
C HIS A 113 20.65 3.51 26.03
N LEU A 114 21.30 4.23 26.95
CA LEU A 114 21.67 3.71 28.27
C LEU A 114 20.48 3.40 29.19
N THR A 115 19.29 3.98 28.94
CA THR A 115 18.05 3.64 29.66
C THR A 115 17.24 2.53 28.97
N GLY A 116 17.76 1.93 27.90
CA GLY A 116 17.12 0.86 27.16
C GLY A 116 16.05 1.31 26.15
N LEU A 117 16.01 2.60 25.79
CA LEU A 117 15.18 3.08 24.70
C LEU A 117 15.60 2.39 23.39
N LYS A 118 14.64 1.75 22.74
CA LYS A 118 14.78 1.18 21.40
C LYS A 118 13.66 1.73 20.52
N PRO A 119 13.98 2.56 19.51
CA PRO A 119 12.99 3.00 18.54
C PRO A 119 12.44 1.80 17.76
N VAL A 120 11.13 1.80 17.55
CA VAL A 120 10.41 0.79 16.76
C VAL A 120 9.78 1.51 15.58
N VAL A 121 10.10 1.05 14.38
CA VAL A 121 9.63 1.58 13.11
C VAL A 121 8.62 0.61 12.51
N LEU A 122 7.45 1.10 12.13
CA LEU A 122 6.47 0.34 11.35
C LEU A 122 6.37 0.97 9.96
N VAL A 123 6.76 0.23 8.93
CA VAL A 123 6.61 0.64 7.52
C VAL A 123 5.37 -0.06 6.96
N THR A 124 4.43 0.73 6.43
CA THR A 124 3.24 0.26 5.70
C THR A 124 3.41 0.58 4.22
N PHE A 125 3.31 -0.44 3.38
CA PHE A 125 3.39 -0.29 1.92
C PHE A 125 2.00 -0.03 1.34
N GLN A 126 1.87 1.03 0.53
CA GLN A 126 0.64 1.29 -0.19
C GLN A 126 0.57 0.37 -1.43
N SER A 127 -0.61 -0.19 -1.71
CA SER A 127 -0.86 -1.01 -2.91
C SER A 127 -1.00 -0.13 -4.16
N PRO A 128 -0.46 -0.54 -5.32
CA PRO A 128 -0.41 0.29 -6.52
C PRO A 128 -1.80 0.54 -7.09
N VAL A 129 -1.95 1.54 -7.96
CA VAL A 129 -3.24 1.74 -8.64
C VAL A 129 -3.54 0.59 -9.60
N ASN A 130 -2.57 0.16 -10.41
CA ASN A 130 -2.76 -0.94 -11.34
C ASN A 130 -2.55 -2.31 -10.67
N PHE A 131 -3.68 -2.91 -10.32
CA PHE A 131 -3.77 -4.23 -9.72
C PHE A 131 -3.72 -5.41 -10.72
N HIS A 132 -3.67 -5.17 -12.04
CA HIS A 132 -3.62 -6.25 -13.03
C HIS A 132 -2.23 -6.93 -13.10
N ARG A 133 -1.20 -6.25 -12.60
CA ARG A 133 0.19 -6.74 -12.52
C ARG A 133 0.60 -7.13 -11.11
N TRP A 134 0.09 -6.42 -10.11
CA TRP A 134 0.47 -6.55 -8.71
C TRP A 134 -0.73 -6.95 -7.85
N LYS A 135 -0.52 -7.89 -6.93
CA LYS A 135 -1.53 -8.33 -5.97
C LYS A 135 -1.91 -7.21 -5.01
N ILE A 136 -3.21 -7.03 -4.77
CA ILE A 136 -3.70 -6.10 -3.74
C ILE A 136 -3.52 -6.75 -2.37
N GLU A 137 -2.53 -6.26 -1.62
CA GLU A 137 -2.22 -6.71 -0.26
C GLU A 137 -1.83 -5.52 0.63
N GLN A 138 -2.13 -5.60 1.93
CA GLN A 138 -1.86 -4.53 2.89
C GLN A 138 -0.68 -4.95 3.77
N LEU A 139 0.53 -4.81 3.23
CA LEU A 139 1.75 -5.29 3.87
C LEU A 139 2.32 -4.27 4.85
N GLN A 140 2.69 -4.74 6.04
CA GLN A 140 3.40 -4.00 7.06
C GLN A 140 4.64 -4.77 7.53
N ILE A 141 5.72 -4.05 7.82
CA ILE A 141 6.89 -4.60 8.50
C ILE A 141 7.27 -3.72 9.69
N GLN A 142 7.32 -4.35 10.87
CA GLN A 142 7.78 -3.77 12.11
C GLN A 142 9.26 -4.11 12.31
N MET A 143 10.10 -3.09 12.45
CA MET A 143 11.54 -3.18 12.56
C MET A 143 12.02 -2.50 13.84
N GLU A 144 12.93 -3.15 14.57
CA GLU A 144 13.66 -2.52 15.68
C GLU A 144 14.88 -1.76 15.14
N ALA A 145 15.15 -0.56 15.67
CA ALA A 145 16.23 0.28 15.18
C ALA A 145 17.59 -0.07 15.82
N ALA A 146 18.61 -0.25 14.99
CA ALA A 146 19.95 -0.69 15.36
C ALA A 146 20.83 0.51 15.83
N PRO A 147 21.42 0.50 17.05
CA PRO A 147 22.30 1.58 17.49
C PRO A 147 23.65 1.54 16.76
N PHE A 148 24.08 2.66 16.19
CA PHE A 148 25.35 2.81 15.47
C PHE A 148 26.15 4.01 16.02
N ARG A 149 27.45 3.83 16.21
CA ARG A 149 28.37 4.88 16.69
C ARG A 149 29.00 5.62 15.50
N SER A 150 28.90 6.95 15.47
CA SER A 150 29.54 7.76 14.42
C SER A 150 31.08 7.70 14.56
N PRO A 151 31.85 7.68 13.44
CA PRO A 151 33.31 7.56 13.47
C PRO A 151 34.08 8.84 13.85
N GLU A 152 33.40 9.92 14.25
CA GLU A 152 34.04 11.17 14.69
C GLU A 152 34.85 10.99 16.00
N ARG A 153 35.89 11.80 16.18
CA ARG A 153 36.82 11.68 17.32
C ARG A 153 36.21 12.25 18.60
N CYS A 154 36.37 11.50 19.69
CA CYS A 154 36.00 11.89 21.04
C CYS A 154 37.22 12.21 21.90
N ASP A 155 37.24 13.38 22.54
CA ASP A 155 38.36 13.80 23.41
C ASP A 155 38.20 13.35 24.88
N ALA A 156 36.99 12.96 25.32
CA ALA A 156 36.70 12.68 26.74
C ALA A 156 35.73 11.53 27.05
N GLU A 157 34.93 11.05 26.08
CA GLU A 157 33.88 10.04 26.30
C GLU A 157 34.05 8.85 25.34
N GLU A 158 33.70 7.63 25.74
CA GLU A 158 33.79 6.44 24.87
C GLU A 158 32.81 6.51 23.67
N VAL A 159 31.74 7.30 23.82
CA VAL A 159 30.72 7.60 22.80
C VAL A 159 30.27 9.05 22.95
N CYS A 160 30.58 9.91 21.98
CA CYS A 160 30.01 11.26 21.87
C CYS A 160 28.75 11.26 20.99
N LEU A 161 28.85 10.62 19.83
CA LEU A 161 27.84 10.62 18.77
C LEU A 161 27.40 9.20 18.43
N MET A 162 26.09 8.97 18.54
CA MET A 162 25.42 7.77 18.05
C MET A 162 24.05 8.13 17.48
N SER A 163 23.51 7.26 16.65
CA SER A 163 22.11 7.33 16.18
C SER A 163 21.58 5.92 15.98
N TRP A 164 20.27 5.74 15.98
CA TRP A 164 19.68 4.46 15.60
C TRP A 164 19.43 4.44 14.09
N TYR A 165 19.66 3.30 13.44
CA TYR A 165 19.42 3.10 12.01
C TYR A 165 18.45 1.96 11.78
N THR A 166 17.50 2.15 10.88
CA THR A 166 16.57 1.10 10.44
C THR A 166 16.59 1.01 8.92
N PRO A 167 16.71 -0.18 8.31
CA PRO A 167 16.60 -0.31 6.86
C PRO A 167 15.28 0.27 6.35
N MET A 168 15.30 0.95 5.20
CA MET A 168 14.09 1.47 4.53
C MET A 168 13.75 0.61 3.30
N PRO A 169 12.96 -0.47 3.46
CA PRO A 169 12.70 -1.42 2.38
C PRO A 169 11.90 -0.85 1.21
N ILE A 170 12.19 -1.38 0.02
CA ILE A 170 11.42 -1.18 -1.21
C ILE A 170 10.59 -2.44 -1.46
N LYS A 171 9.39 -2.27 -2.02
CA LYS A 171 8.50 -3.35 -2.44
C LYS A 171 8.02 -3.08 -3.86
N ASN A 172 8.10 -4.07 -4.74
CA ASN A 172 7.55 -3.97 -6.09
C ASN A 172 6.03 -3.70 -6.04
N GLY A 173 5.56 -2.82 -6.91
CA GLY A 173 4.21 -2.27 -6.87
C GLY A 173 3.95 -1.25 -5.76
N SER A 174 4.97 -0.66 -5.10
CA SER A 174 4.74 0.33 -4.03
C SER A 174 5.71 1.50 -4.11
N VAL A 175 5.18 2.70 -4.40
CA VAL A 175 5.95 3.97 -4.44
C VAL A 175 5.68 4.90 -3.25
N VAL A 176 4.59 4.67 -2.51
CA VAL A 176 4.22 5.41 -1.28
C VAL A 176 4.37 4.48 -0.08
N MET A 177 5.15 4.90 0.92
CA MET A 177 5.28 4.18 2.20
C MET A 177 4.94 5.12 3.36
N ARG A 178 4.07 4.65 4.26
CA ARG A 178 3.78 5.33 5.53
C ARG A 178 4.69 4.75 6.61
N VAL A 179 5.38 5.61 7.34
CA VAL A 179 6.34 5.25 8.39
C VAL A 179 5.85 5.79 9.73
N ASP A 180 5.66 4.89 10.69
CA ASP A 180 5.37 5.22 12.09
C ASP A 180 6.59 4.90 12.95
N VAL A 181 7.08 5.88 13.72
CA VAL A 181 8.17 5.72 14.70
C VAL A 181 7.64 5.86 16.11
N SER A 182 7.97 4.88 16.96
CA SER A 182 7.45 4.74 18.34
C SER A 182 8.56 4.30 19.31
N SER A 183 8.33 4.47 20.60
CA SER A 183 9.21 3.96 21.67
C SER A 183 8.78 2.56 22.11
N ASN A 184 9.74 1.73 22.54
CA ASN A 184 9.50 0.47 23.26
C ASN A 184 8.96 0.65 24.69
N GLY A 185 8.66 1.89 25.13
CA GLY A 185 8.15 2.20 26.46
C GLY A 185 9.23 2.38 27.55
N LEU A 186 10.51 2.34 27.16
CA LEU A 186 11.65 2.62 28.02
C LEU A 186 12.26 3.99 27.67
N GLY A 187 13.00 4.59 28.62
CA GLY A 187 13.58 5.93 28.46
C GLY A 187 12.55 7.07 28.59
N PRO A 188 12.80 8.24 27.97
CA PRO A 188 11.86 9.36 28.00
C PRO A 188 10.60 9.06 27.18
N PHE A 189 9.47 9.67 27.57
CA PHE A 189 8.25 9.62 26.75
C PHE A 189 8.43 10.50 25.51
N ILE A 190 8.39 9.87 24.34
CA ILE A 190 8.43 10.55 23.04
C ILE A 190 7.15 10.15 22.29
N PRO A 191 6.27 11.09 21.90
CA PRO A 191 5.04 10.78 21.18
C PRO A 191 5.35 10.15 19.82
N ASN A 192 4.52 9.19 19.40
CA ASN A 192 4.68 8.51 18.11
C ASN A 192 4.65 9.53 16.95
N LYS A 193 5.53 9.34 15.97
CA LYS A 193 5.63 10.20 14.79
C LYS A 193 5.31 9.43 13.52
N ARG A 194 4.25 9.85 12.83
CA ARG A 194 3.84 9.37 11.51
C ARG A 194 4.33 10.33 10.42
N PHE A 195 4.81 9.80 9.30
CA PHE A 195 5.16 10.56 8.09
C PHE A 195 5.18 9.63 6.87
N ARG A 196 5.31 10.21 5.67
CA ARG A 196 5.48 9.45 4.41
C ARG A 196 6.93 9.48 3.95
N VAL A 197 7.38 8.38 3.36
CA VAL A 197 8.62 8.25 2.59
C VAL A 197 8.21 7.74 1.22
N ASN A 198 8.42 8.55 0.19
CA ASN A 198 7.92 8.30 -1.15
C ASN A 198 9.08 8.18 -2.12
N ILE A 199 8.99 7.28 -3.09
CA ILE A 199 9.95 7.21 -4.20
C ILE A 199 9.70 8.42 -5.10
N ASN A 200 10.73 9.21 -5.40
CA ASN A 200 10.59 10.37 -6.28
C ASN A 200 11.05 10.02 -7.71
N GLY A 201 10.11 9.53 -8.54
CA GLY A 201 10.37 9.17 -9.94
C GLY A 201 10.57 10.36 -10.89
N PHE A 202 10.70 11.58 -10.37
CA PHE A 202 11.03 12.79 -11.15
C PHE A 202 12.45 13.31 -10.85
N LEU A 203 13.22 12.57 -10.05
CA LEU A 203 14.64 12.78 -9.82
C LEU A 203 15.47 11.72 -10.54
N GLU A 204 16.48 12.15 -11.30
CA GLU A 204 17.48 11.28 -11.93
C GLU A 204 18.87 11.58 -11.37
N ARG A 205 19.71 10.54 -11.26
CA ARG A 205 21.11 10.68 -10.82
C ARG A 205 22.02 10.79 -12.04
N GLN A 206 22.59 11.97 -12.23
CA GLN A 206 23.59 12.26 -13.27
C GLN A 206 24.87 11.41 -13.07
N ARG A 207 25.70 11.32 -14.12
CA ARG A 207 27.01 10.63 -14.07
C ARG A 207 27.95 11.17 -12.98
N ASP A 208 27.76 12.43 -12.58
CA ASP A 208 28.51 13.10 -11.51
C ASP A 208 27.92 12.82 -10.10
N HIS A 209 27.09 11.79 -9.95
CA HIS A 209 26.34 11.38 -8.75
C HIS A 209 25.36 12.40 -8.14
N LYS A 210 25.27 13.62 -8.70
CA LYS A 210 24.27 14.63 -8.33
C LYS A 210 22.87 14.24 -8.81
N LEU A 211 21.87 14.56 -7.99
CA LEU A 211 20.47 14.45 -8.36
C LEU A 211 20.03 15.70 -9.14
N GLN A 212 19.15 15.51 -10.13
CA GLN A 212 18.52 16.58 -10.88
C GLN A 212 17.06 16.23 -11.19
N PHE A 213 16.18 17.23 -11.17
CA PHE A 213 14.80 17.06 -11.62
C PHE A 213 14.71 16.87 -13.14
N THR A 214 13.99 15.85 -13.59
CA THR A 214 13.75 15.60 -15.03
C THR A 214 12.66 16.53 -15.59
N VAL A 215 11.76 17.00 -14.72
CA VAL A 215 10.63 17.90 -15.06
C VAL A 215 11.04 19.37 -15.30
N GLY A 216 12.25 19.79 -14.92
CA GLY A 216 12.65 21.19 -14.98
C GLY A 216 13.92 21.53 -14.18
N ASN A 217 14.22 22.82 -14.06
CA ASN A 217 15.39 23.32 -13.32
C ASN A 217 15.00 23.75 -11.92
N GLU A 218 15.80 23.39 -10.91
CA GLU A 218 15.60 23.83 -9.52
C GLU A 218 16.02 25.30 -9.32
N LEU A 219 15.23 26.04 -8.55
CA LEU A 219 15.47 27.42 -8.15
C LEU A 219 15.71 27.51 -6.63
N PHE A 220 16.96 27.75 -6.23
CA PHE A 220 17.40 27.77 -4.82
C PHE A 220 16.97 29.02 -4.01
N HIS A 221 16.25 29.98 -4.61
CA HIS A 221 15.92 31.25 -3.97
C HIS A 221 14.41 31.55 -4.00
N LEU A 222 13.80 31.64 -2.82
CA LEU A 222 12.42 32.09 -2.66
C LEU A 222 12.35 33.62 -2.74
N ILE A 223 11.74 34.15 -3.80
CA ILE A 223 11.50 35.59 -3.93
C ILE A 223 10.12 35.91 -3.32
N PRO A 224 9.99 36.94 -2.44
CA PRO A 224 8.71 37.29 -1.83
C PRO A 224 7.55 37.50 -2.81
N ARG A 225 7.83 38.00 -4.02
CA ARG A 225 6.83 38.19 -5.10
C ARG A 225 6.05 36.93 -5.48
N TYR A 226 6.56 35.74 -5.17
CA TYR A 226 5.89 34.46 -5.50
C TYR A 226 4.72 34.12 -4.54
N PHE A 227 4.68 34.74 -3.36
CA PHE A 227 3.74 34.40 -2.29
C PHE A 227 3.04 35.61 -1.65
N VAL A 228 3.72 36.77 -1.54
CA VAL A 228 3.15 37.95 -0.89
C VAL A 228 2.04 38.57 -1.74
N ASN A 229 0.86 38.79 -1.13
CA ASN A 229 -0.38 39.23 -1.79
C ASN A 229 -0.88 38.28 -2.89
N VAL A 230 -0.43 37.02 -2.89
CA VAL A 230 -0.85 36.02 -3.87
C VAL A 230 -1.93 35.13 -3.23
N PRO A 231 -3.10 34.94 -3.87
CA PRO A 231 -4.18 34.14 -3.32
C PRO A 231 -3.77 32.66 -3.16
N SER A 232 -4.28 32.02 -2.10
CA SER A 232 -4.07 30.60 -1.81
C SER A 232 -4.62 29.69 -2.92
N ARG A 233 -4.20 28.42 -2.94
CA ARG A 233 -4.58 27.50 -4.02
C ARG A 233 -4.88 26.10 -3.47
N PRO A 234 -5.86 25.38 -4.03
CA PRO A 234 -6.09 23.98 -3.67
C PRO A 234 -4.93 23.10 -4.14
N LEU A 235 -4.68 22.02 -3.39
CA LEU A 235 -3.72 20.98 -3.75
C LEU A 235 -4.48 19.79 -4.35
N TRP A 236 -4.17 19.41 -5.59
CA TRP A 236 -4.91 18.38 -6.33
C TRP A 236 -4.06 17.14 -6.60
N TYR A 237 -4.50 16.01 -6.07
CA TYR A 237 -3.80 14.73 -6.17
C TYR A 237 -4.75 13.53 -6.00
N THR A 238 -4.29 12.34 -6.40
CA THR A 238 -4.95 11.06 -6.10
C THR A 238 -4.69 10.69 -4.64
N VAL A 239 -5.75 10.60 -3.84
CA VAL A 239 -5.66 10.42 -2.39
C VAL A 239 -4.97 9.09 -2.06
N ASP A 240 -4.01 9.18 -1.14
CA ASP A 240 -3.13 8.10 -0.66
C ASP A 240 -2.23 7.39 -1.69
N GLN A 241 -2.36 7.65 -3.00
CA GLN A 241 -1.57 7.00 -4.05
C GLN A 241 -0.45 7.88 -4.64
N THR A 242 -0.59 9.21 -4.59
CA THR A 242 0.40 10.12 -5.18
C THR A 242 1.69 10.21 -4.32
N PRO A 243 2.89 9.91 -4.88
CA PRO A 243 4.16 10.03 -4.16
C PRO A 243 4.74 11.45 -4.14
N VAL A 244 4.47 12.25 -5.18
CA VAL A 244 5.02 13.61 -5.35
C VAL A 244 3.90 14.60 -5.61
N LEU A 245 3.80 15.62 -4.77
CA LEU A 245 2.78 16.66 -4.84
C LEU A 245 3.33 17.90 -5.55
N ILE A 246 2.51 18.54 -6.39
CA ILE A 246 2.85 19.80 -7.07
C ILE A 246 1.79 20.87 -6.82
N LEU A 247 2.24 22.12 -6.68
CA LEU A 247 1.40 23.29 -6.54
C LEU A 247 1.81 24.35 -7.57
N GLY A 248 0.97 24.54 -8.59
CA GLY A 248 1.12 25.60 -9.59
C GLY A 248 0.58 26.95 -9.11
N GLY A 249 0.61 27.95 -10.00
CA GLY A 249 -0.11 29.22 -9.87
C GLY A 249 0.75 30.44 -9.54
N ILE A 250 2.08 30.30 -9.56
CA ILE A 250 3.01 31.39 -9.24
C ILE A 250 2.86 32.49 -10.33
N PRO A 251 2.57 33.76 -9.97
CA PRO A 251 2.24 34.79 -10.94
C PRO A 251 3.36 35.04 -11.94
N GLU A 252 3.00 35.06 -13.23
CA GLU A 252 3.89 35.40 -14.36
C GLU A 252 5.11 34.48 -14.54
N GLU A 253 5.13 33.33 -13.87
CA GLU A 253 6.25 32.39 -13.87
C GLU A 253 5.77 30.97 -14.22
N LYS A 254 6.57 30.24 -15.01
CA LYS A 254 6.34 28.81 -15.31
C LYS A 254 6.90 27.88 -14.22
N THR A 255 6.77 28.30 -12.96
CA THR A 255 7.32 27.61 -11.79
C THR A 255 6.24 26.90 -10.99
N VAL A 256 6.61 25.78 -10.38
CA VAL A 256 5.77 25.00 -9.46
C VAL A 256 6.53 24.72 -8.17
N LEU A 257 5.79 24.60 -7.06
CA LEU A 257 6.32 24.08 -5.81
C LEU A 257 6.12 22.56 -5.81
N LEU A 258 7.18 21.78 -5.65
CA LEU A 258 7.19 20.31 -5.70
C LEU A 258 7.66 19.74 -4.36
N THR A 259 7.09 18.61 -3.93
CA THR A 259 7.49 17.91 -2.70
C THR A 259 7.23 16.41 -2.77
N ASP A 260 8.16 15.62 -2.25
CA ASP A 260 8.07 14.17 -1.98
C ASP A 260 7.79 13.87 -0.49
N THR A 261 7.72 14.90 0.37
CA THR A 261 7.60 14.79 1.84
C THR A 261 6.41 15.61 2.39
N ASN A 262 5.36 15.79 1.58
CA ASN A 262 4.15 16.55 1.92
C ASN A 262 4.45 17.96 2.45
N PHE A 263 5.38 18.69 1.82
CA PHE A 263 5.87 20.02 2.21
C PHE A 263 6.56 20.10 3.59
N LYS A 264 7.10 18.99 4.11
CA LYS A 264 8.14 19.08 5.15
C LYS A 264 9.41 19.70 4.54
N ASP A 265 9.82 19.17 3.41
CA ASP A 265 10.85 19.68 2.52
C ASP A 265 10.19 20.00 1.16
N PHE A 266 10.70 20.99 0.41
CA PHE A 266 10.08 21.46 -0.84
C PHE A 266 11.11 22.01 -1.83
N PHE A 267 10.75 21.98 -3.10
CA PHE A 267 11.58 22.41 -4.23
C PHE A 267 10.79 23.39 -5.10
N LEU A 268 11.41 24.50 -5.47
CA LEU A 268 10.84 25.40 -6.47
C LEU A 268 11.44 25.03 -7.84
N VAL A 269 10.61 24.58 -8.77
CA VAL A 269 11.08 24.05 -10.07
C VAL A 269 10.51 24.86 -11.22
N GLU A 270 11.40 25.38 -12.08
CA GLU A 270 11.05 26.04 -13.35
C GLU A 270 10.87 24.98 -14.44
N LEU A 271 9.67 24.90 -15.03
CA LEU A 271 9.32 23.83 -15.93
C LEU A 271 9.93 23.99 -17.33
N SER A 272 10.34 22.87 -17.93
CA SER A 272 10.95 22.78 -19.26
C SER A 272 9.93 22.77 -20.42
N ILE A 273 8.82 23.51 -20.28
CA ILE A 273 7.74 23.61 -21.29
C ILE A 273 7.98 24.69 -22.34
N ASP A 274 7.41 24.51 -23.53
CA ASP A 274 7.45 25.48 -24.63
C ASP A 274 6.40 26.58 -24.43
N SER A 275 6.85 27.78 -24.06
CA SER A 275 6.01 28.94 -23.77
C SER A 275 5.51 29.64 -25.04
N CYS A 276 4.81 28.90 -25.92
CA CYS A 276 4.30 29.37 -27.19
C CYS A 276 2.78 29.66 -27.13
N TRP A 277 2.37 30.87 -27.49
CA TRP A 277 0.96 31.22 -27.64
C TRP A 277 0.39 30.66 -28.95
N VAL A 278 -0.45 29.62 -28.85
CA VAL A 278 -1.20 29.09 -30.00
C VAL A 278 -2.46 29.93 -30.20
N GLY A 279 -2.33 31.02 -30.95
CA GLY A 279 -3.45 31.88 -31.32
C GLY A 279 -4.43 31.14 -32.24
N SER A 280 -5.53 30.61 -31.69
CA SER A 280 -6.63 30.02 -32.44
C SER A 280 -7.80 31.00 -32.56
N PHE A 281 -8.44 31.06 -33.74
CA PHE A 281 -9.64 31.88 -33.98
C PHE A 281 -10.82 31.48 -33.08
N TYR A 282 -10.82 30.24 -32.57
CA TYR A 282 -11.93 29.66 -31.81
C TYR A 282 -11.74 29.71 -30.29
N CYS A 283 -10.55 30.08 -29.80
CA CYS A 283 -10.30 30.19 -28.37
C CYS A 283 -10.41 31.65 -27.91
N PRO A 284 -11.03 31.94 -26.76
CA PRO A 284 -11.11 33.30 -26.25
C PRO A 284 -9.72 33.87 -25.99
N GLN A 285 -9.46 35.09 -26.45
CA GLN A 285 -8.19 35.79 -26.25
C GLN A 285 -8.07 36.30 -24.82
N ALA A 286 -7.57 35.46 -23.92
CA ALA A 286 -7.05 35.90 -22.63
C ALA A 286 -5.64 36.51 -22.81
N SER A 287 -5.27 37.45 -21.93
CA SER A 287 -3.88 37.90 -21.80
C SER A 287 -2.98 36.70 -21.51
N PHE A 288 -1.95 36.47 -22.33
CA PHE A 288 -1.00 35.39 -22.09
C PHE A 288 -0.26 35.62 -20.77
N THR A 289 -0.27 34.61 -19.90
CA THR A 289 0.58 34.58 -18.70
C THR A 289 1.44 33.31 -18.73
N ALA A 290 2.63 33.35 -18.12
CA ALA A 290 3.44 32.14 -17.95
C ALA A 290 2.94 31.26 -16.78
N THR A 291 2.01 31.78 -15.97
CA THR A 291 1.40 31.13 -14.80
C THR A 291 0.86 29.73 -15.12
N ILE A 292 1.28 28.74 -14.33
CA ILE A 292 0.68 27.39 -14.34
C ILE A 292 -0.62 27.41 -13.55
N TYR A 293 -1.78 27.56 -14.18
CA TYR A 293 -3.04 27.76 -13.46
C TYR A 293 -3.52 26.50 -12.72
N ASP A 294 -3.46 25.34 -13.38
CA ASP A 294 -3.88 24.07 -12.80
C ASP A 294 -2.68 23.11 -12.73
N ALA A 295 -2.59 22.36 -11.65
CA ALA A 295 -1.56 21.35 -11.42
C ALA A 295 -2.18 20.15 -10.68
N ILE A 296 -2.06 18.94 -11.23
CA ILE A 296 -2.64 17.71 -10.67
C ILE A 296 -1.56 16.62 -10.67
N ALA A 297 -1.38 15.93 -9.56
CA ALA A 297 -0.46 14.80 -9.45
C ALA A 297 -1.21 13.47 -9.31
N THR A 298 -0.64 12.40 -9.88
CA THR A 298 -1.17 11.03 -9.86
C THR A 298 -0.09 10.07 -9.31
N GLU A 299 -0.26 8.75 -9.32
CA GLU A 299 0.77 7.80 -8.87
C GLU A 299 2.06 7.92 -9.73
N SER A 300 1.90 8.05 -11.05
CA SER A 300 3.02 7.98 -12.02
C SER A 300 3.16 9.20 -12.93
N THR A 301 2.14 10.08 -13.02
CA THR A 301 2.14 11.23 -13.93
C THR A 301 1.78 12.56 -13.26
N LEU A 302 2.35 13.64 -13.77
CA LEU A 302 2.01 15.02 -13.41
C LEU A 302 1.28 15.68 -14.58
N PHE A 303 0.19 16.40 -14.29
CA PHE A 303 -0.55 17.22 -15.26
C PHE A 303 -0.48 18.69 -14.88
N ILE A 304 -0.33 19.55 -15.88
CA ILE A 304 -0.35 21.01 -15.73
C ILE A 304 -1.17 21.67 -16.84
N ARG A 305 -1.76 22.83 -16.54
CA ARG A 305 -2.35 23.73 -17.54
C ARG A 305 -1.66 25.10 -17.51
N GLN A 306 -1.12 25.52 -18.65
CA GLN A 306 -0.67 26.90 -18.88
C GLN A 306 -1.60 27.55 -19.91
N ASN A 307 -2.30 28.60 -19.51
CA ASN A 307 -3.40 29.21 -20.28
C ASN A 307 -4.43 28.17 -20.74
N GLN A 308 -4.43 27.78 -22.02
CA GLN A 308 -5.36 26.81 -22.62
C GLN A 308 -4.72 25.44 -22.91
N LEU A 309 -3.40 25.33 -22.75
CA LEU A 309 -2.63 24.15 -23.13
C LEU A 309 -2.43 23.23 -21.94
N ILE A 310 -2.65 21.92 -22.14
CA ILE A 310 -2.35 20.89 -21.15
C ILE A 310 -1.04 20.20 -21.52
N TYR A 311 -0.24 19.93 -20.50
CA TYR A 311 0.91 19.05 -20.59
C TYR A 311 0.81 17.95 -19.54
N TYR A 312 1.39 16.79 -19.84
CA TYR A 312 1.69 15.77 -18.85
C TYR A 312 3.15 15.34 -18.88
N PHE A 313 3.62 14.74 -17.79
CA PHE A 313 4.96 14.17 -17.66
C PHE A 313 4.87 12.86 -16.87
N THR A 314 5.45 11.78 -17.40
CA THR A 314 5.47 10.45 -16.74
C THR A 314 6.83 10.21 -16.09
N GLY A 315 6.83 9.91 -14.78
CA GLY A 315 8.05 9.65 -14.01
C GLY A 315 8.67 8.26 -14.25
N THR A 316 9.94 8.11 -13.90
CA THR A 316 10.67 6.83 -13.93
C THR A 316 10.51 6.09 -12.61
N TYR A 317 9.78 4.97 -12.62
CA TYR A 317 9.57 4.08 -11.47
C TYR A 317 9.81 2.64 -11.91
N THR A 318 10.90 2.00 -11.46
CA THR A 318 11.19 0.59 -11.82
C THR A 318 10.28 -0.35 -11.03
N THR A 319 9.99 0.03 -9.79
CA THR A 319 9.04 -0.63 -8.87
C THR A 319 7.62 -0.77 -9.42
N LEU A 320 7.11 0.16 -10.24
CA LEU A 320 5.75 0.08 -10.81
C LEU A 320 5.70 -0.77 -12.09
N PHE A 321 6.69 -0.63 -12.98
CA PHE A 321 6.74 -1.38 -14.24
C PHE A 321 8.16 -1.55 -14.81
N GLU A 322 8.47 -2.80 -15.15
CA GLU A 322 9.77 -3.30 -15.63
C GLU A 322 10.25 -2.71 -16.98
N SER A 323 9.39 -2.04 -17.76
CA SER A 323 9.77 -1.43 -19.05
C SER A 323 9.52 0.07 -19.17
N ASN A 324 9.42 0.80 -18.06
CA ASN A 324 9.18 2.25 -18.08
C ASN A 324 10.45 3.06 -18.41
N HIS A 325 10.62 3.38 -19.70
CA HIS A 325 11.30 4.62 -20.08
C HIS A 325 10.35 5.78 -19.77
N GLY A 326 10.65 6.53 -18.70
CA GLY A 326 9.91 7.74 -18.34
C GLY A 326 9.97 8.81 -19.42
N SER A 327 9.17 9.86 -19.29
CA SER A 327 9.17 10.96 -20.24
C SER A 327 10.46 11.77 -20.13
N GLU A 328 11.25 11.90 -21.20
CA GLU A 328 12.40 12.83 -21.23
C GLU A 328 11.96 14.31 -21.23
N ARG A 329 10.71 14.59 -21.64
CA ARG A 329 10.17 15.95 -21.84
C ARG A 329 8.67 15.96 -21.58
N TRP A 330 8.14 17.14 -21.21
CA TRP A 330 6.71 17.39 -21.12
C TRP A 330 6.00 17.12 -22.46
N VAL A 331 4.94 16.30 -22.42
CA VAL A 331 4.13 15.96 -23.58
C VAL A 331 2.89 16.85 -23.62
N ARG A 332 2.77 17.70 -24.65
CA ARG A 332 1.57 18.51 -24.89
C ARG A 332 0.43 17.60 -25.39
N VAL A 333 -0.74 17.71 -24.76
CA VAL A 333 -1.96 16.98 -25.15
C VAL A 333 -3.10 17.95 -25.46
N LEU A 334 -4.08 17.48 -26.23
CA LEU A 334 -5.26 18.26 -26.63
C LEU A 334 -4.91 19.62 -27.28
N ALA A 335 -3.80 19.67 -28.04
CA ALA A 335 -3.22 20.92 -28.58
C ALA A 335 -4.13 21.72 -29.54
N ASN A 336 -5.19 21.10 -30.07
CA ASN A 336 -6.18 21.74 -30.95
C ASN A 336 -7.45 22.22 -30.20
N GLU A 337 -7.53 21.96 -28.90
CA GLU A 337 -8.71 22.20 -28.06
C GLU A 337 -8.48 23.37 -27.10
N CYS A 338 -9.50 24.20 -26.90
CA CYS A 338 -9.43 25.29 -25.94
C CYS A 338 -9.84 24.73 -24.56
N ILE A 339 -8.91 24.53 -23.63
CA ILE A 339 -9.23 24.04 -22.28
C ILE A 339 -9.28 25.20 -21.28
N LYS A 340 -10.35 25.28 -20.49
CA LYS A 340 -10.50 26.34 -19.47
C LYS A 340 -10.10 25.92 -18.06
N ARG A 341 -10.21 24.62 -17.73
CA ARG A 341 -9.96 24.07 -16.39
C ARG A 341 -9.71 22.56 -16.44
N LEU A 342 -8.80 22.09 -15.60
CA LEU A 342 -8.67 20.69 -15.19
C LEU A 342 -9.45 20.46 -13.89
N CYS A 343 -10.19 19.35 -13.79
CA CYS A 343 -10.85 18.91 -12.57
C CYS A 343 -10.23 17.59 -12.10
N PRO A 344 -9.84 17.49 -10.81
CA PRO A 344 -9.21 16.29 -10.27
C PRO A 344 -10.22 15.15 -10.08
N VAL A 345 -9.72 13.91 -10.13
CA VAL A 345 -10.42 12.73 -9.63
C VAL A 345 -9.60 12.17 -8.48
N HIS A 346 -10.13 12.28 -7.25
CA HIS A 346 -9.39 11.97 -6.03
C HIS A 346 -9.19 10.47 -5.78
N PHE A 347 -9.93 9.59 -6.47
CA PHE A 347 -9.88 8.15 -6.28
C PHE A 347 -9.72 7.41 -7.60
N HIS A 348 -8.75 6.50 -7.62
CA HIS A 348 -8.62 5.51 -8.68
C HIS A 348 -9.79 4.51 -8.70
N SER A 349 -10.01 3.89 -9.86
CA SER A 349 -10.99 2.81 -10.07
C SER A 349 -10.50 1.89 -11.17
N ASN A 350 -10.86 0.60 -11.10
CA ASN A 350 -10.57 -0.42 -12.12
C ASN A 350 -9.15 -0.31 -12.73
N GLY A 351 -8.12 -0.40 -11.88
CA GLY A 351 -6.72 -0.38 -12.28
C GLY A 351 -6.19 0.95 -12.81
N SER A 352 -6.98 2.03 -12.79
CA SER A 352 -6.71 3.28 -13.51
C SER A 352 -6.93 4.53 -12.64
N GLU A 353 -6.15 5.57 -12.91
CA GLU A 353 -6.40 6.94 -12.44
C GLU A 353 -7.06 7.78 -13.53
N TYR A 354 -7.63 8.93 -13.16
CA TYR A 354 -8.42 9.76 -14.08
C TYR A 354 -8.17 11.25 -13.91
N VAL A 355 -8.33 12.01 -14.99
CA VAL A 355 -8.30 13.48 -14.99
C VAL A 355 -9.34 14.00 -15.96
N MET A 356 -9.99 15.12 -15.65
CA MET A 356 -11.03 15.71 -16.51
C MET A 356 -10.60 17.08 -17.00
N ALA A 357 -10.71 17.34 -18.30
CA ALA A 357 -10.43 18.64 -18.89
C ALA A 357 -11.71 19.25 -19.48
N LEU A 358 -12.10 20.42 -18.96
CA LEU A 358 -13.28 21.16 -19.39
C LEU A 358 -12.94 22.04 -20.59
N THR A 359 -13.65 21.84 -21.69
CA THR A 359 -13.47 22.59 -22.94
C THR A 359 -14.10 23.99 -22.88
N THR A 360 -13.74 24.80 -23.87
CA THR A 360 -14.42 26.05 -24.21
C THR A 360 -14.34 26.35 -25.71
N GLY A 361 -14.95 27.44 -26.16
CA GLY A 361 -14.97 27.83 -27.57
C GLY A 361 -15.79 26.85 -28.42
N LYS A 362 -15.19 26.32 -29.49
CA LYS A 362 -15.88 25.45 -30.47
C LYS A 362 -16.54 24.22 -29.82
N ASN A 363 -15.88 23.61 -28.84
CA ASN A 363 -16.32 22.37 -28.20
C ASN A 363 -16.88 22.61 -26.79
N GLU A 364 -17.37 23.81 -26.48
CA GLU A 364 -18.07 24.10 -25.21
C GLU A 364 -19.24 23.12 -24.99
N GLY A 365 -19.41 22.64 -23.75
CA GLY A 365 -20.41 21.62 -23.42
C GLY A 365 -19.96 20.18 -23.64
N TYR A 366 -18.66 19.93 -23.83
CA TYR A 366 -18.04 18.61 -23.75
C TYR A 366 -16.99 18.56 -22.61
N VAL A 367 -16.53 17.35 -22.28
CA VAL A 367 -15.46 17.09 -21.32
C VAL A 367 -14.49 16.08 -21.95
N HIS A 368 -13.19 16.34 -21.90
CA HIS A 368 -12.20 15.30 -22.18
C HIS A 368 -11.91 14.52 -20.91
N PHE A 369 -12.27 13.24 -20.91
CA PHE A 369 -12.01 12.29 -19.84
C PHE A 369 -10.68 11.58 -20.12
N GLY A 370 -9.67 11.91 -19.32
CA GLY A 370 -8.35 11.29 -19.32
C GLY A 370 -8.35 10.03 -18.44
N THR A 371 -7.80 8.95 -18.95
CA THR A 371 -7.52 7.69 -18.22
C THR A 371 -6.02 7.45 -18.21
N ILE A 372 -5.48 7.16 -17.04
CA ILE A 372 -4.06 6.89 -16.80
C ILE A 372 -3.91 5.45 -16.31
N THR A 373 -3.07 4.67 -16.98
CA THR A 373 -2.72 3.28 -16.63
C THR A 373 -1.22 3.11 -16.80
N ASP A 374 -0.48 2.82 -15.72
CA ASP A 374 0.99 2.66 -15.71
C ASP A 374 1.77 3.76 -16.44
N GLY A 375 1.34 5.02 -16.27
CA GLY A 375 1.97 6.17 -16.92
C GLY A 375 1.57 6.42 -18.38
N LEU A 376 0.77 5.54 -18.99
CA LEU A 376 0.14 5.76 -20.30
C LEU A 376 -1.13 6.60 -20.11
N VAL A 377 -1.20 7.74 -20.83
CA VAL A 377 -2.32 8.68 -20.76
C VAL A 377 -3.13 8.62 -22.05
N SER A 378 -4.45 8.46 -21.93
CA SER A 378 -5.39 8.52 -23.06
C SER A 378 -6.59 9.42 -22.76
N PHE A 379 -7.07 10.18 -23.73
CA PHE A 379 -8.23 11.07 -23.58
C PHE A 379 -9.39 10.65 -24.49
N LYS A 380 -10.62 10.69 -23.95
CA LYS A 380 -11.87 10.47 -24.69
C LYS A 380 -12.78 11.69 -24.55
N LEU A 381 -13.39 12.15 -25.64
CA LEU A 381 -14.38 13.23 -25.61
C LEU A 381 -15.74 12.67 -25.17
N LEU A 382 -16.38 13.30 -24.19
CA LEU A 382 -17.69 12.92 -23.64
C LEU A 382 -18.61 14.15 -23.53
N PRO A 383 -19.95 14.02 -23.69
CA PRO A 383 -20.66 12.84 -24.21
C PRO A 383 -20.27 12.51 -25.66
N ARG A 384 -20.51 11.27 -26.12
CA ARG A 384 -19.95 10.80 -27.40
C ARG A 384 -20.60 11.41 -28.63
N ASN A 385 -21.92 11.61 -28.58
CA ASN A 385 -22.74 11.92 -29.76
C ASN A 385 -23.16 13.40 -29.87
N ARG A 386 -23.34 14.10 -28.74
CA ARG A 386 -23.89 15.46 -28.68
C ARG A 386 -23.41 16.20 -27.44
N SER A 387 -23.24 17.51 -27.51
CA SER A 387 -22.81 18.33 -26.36
C SER A 387 -23.89 18.35 -25.28
N VAL A 388 -23.50 18.56 -24.03
CA VAL A 388 -24.41 18.72 -22.88
C VAL A 388 -25.45 19.80 -23.18
N CYS A 389 -25.05 20.96 -23.71
CA CYS A 389 -25.98 22.06 -24.06
C CYS A 389 -27.05 21.61 -25.06
N SER A 390 -26.65 20.89 -26.11
CA SER A 390 -27.59 20.37 -27.12
C SER A 390 -28.47 19.23 -26.59
N ALA A 391 -27.97 18.45 -25.63
CA ALA A 391 -28.74 17.38 -24.98
C ALA A 391 -29.85 17.93 -24.07
N ILE A 392 -29.58 19.03 -23.35
CA ILE A 392 -30.56 19.73 -22.50
C ILE A 392 -31.39 20.80 -23.25
N LEU A 393 -31.28 20.85 -24.59
CA LEU A 393 -32.02 21.76 -25.48
C LEU A 393 -31.78 23.27 -25.23
N VAL A 394 -30.55 23.63 -24.85
CA VAL A 394 -30.13 25.01 -24.54
C VAL A 394 -29.11 25.52 -25.56
N VAL A 395 -29.27 26.77 -26.00
CA VAL A 395 -28.37 27.42 -26.98
C VAL A 395 -27.03 27.82 -26.35
N ASN A 396 -27.06 28.47 -25.19
CA ASN A 396 -25.86 28.96 -24.49
C ASN A 396 -25.75 28.30 -23.11
N CYS A 397 -24.83 27.34 -22.97
CA CYS A 397 -24.48 26.73 -21.69
C CYS A 397 -22.96 26.56 -21.54
N SER A 398 -22.48 26.42 -20.30
CA SER A 398 -21.06 26.21 -20.00
C SER A 398 -20.89 25.29 -18.79
N ILE A 399 -20.02 24.28 -18.90
CA ILE A 399 -19.74 23.35 -17.77
C ILE A 399 -18.73 24.02 -16.84
N THR A 400 -19.12 24.39 -15.62
CA THR A 400 -18.26 25.12 -14.67
C THR A 400 -17.36 24.19 -13.86
N TRP A 401 -17.85 22.98 -13.58
CA TRP A 401 -17.16 21.94 -12.80
C TRP A 401 -17.66 20.54 -13.19
N ALA A 402 -16.82 19.52 -13.01
CA ALA A 402 -17.20 18.12 -13.19
C ALA A 402 -16.61 17.22 -12.09
N VAL A 403 -17.33 16.15 -11.75
CA VAL A 403 -16.94 15.13 -10.76
C VAL A 403 -17.25 13.75 -11.32
N PHE A 404 -16.30 12.82 -11.22
CA PHE A 404 -16.48 11.42 -11.64
C PHE A 404 -16.86 10.53 -10.45
N VAL A 405 -17.98 9.83 -10.57
CA VAL A 405 -18.50 8.86 -9.59
C VAL A 405 -18.15 7.46 -10.08
N ALA A 406 -17.03 6.95 -9.58
CA ALA A 406 -16.42 5.71 -10.05
C ALA A 406 -17.30 4.45 -9.89
N GLY A 407 -18.11 4.35 -8.82
CA GLY A 407 -18.93 3.16 -8.55
C GLY A 407 -19.99 2.91 -9.62
N ASN A 408 -20.63 3.97 -10.09
CA ASN A 408 -21.70 3.90 -11.09
C ASN A 408 -21.22 4.27 -12.51
N TYR A 409 -19.92 4.53 -12.70
CA TYR A 409 -19.35 5.09 -13.93
C TYR A 409 -20.10 6.33 -14.45
N ASN A 410 -20.50 7.22 -13.54
CA ASN A 410 -21.26 8.43 -13.87
C ASN A 410 -20.40 9.69 -13.76
N LEU A 411 -20.62 10.64 -14.66
CA LEU A 411 -20.04 11.97 -14.66
C LEU A 411 -21.09 13.00 -14.23
N LEU A 412 -20.88 13.64 -13.09
CA LEU A 412 -21.70 14.76 -12.62
C LEU A 412 -21.10 16.08 -13.10
N MET A 413 -21.90 16.91 -13.77
CA MET A 413 -21.48 18.17 -14.37
C MET A 413 -22.33 19.31 -13.84
N LEU A 414 -21.69 20.37 -13.36
CA LEU A 414 -22.35 21.62 -12.99
C LEU A 414 -22.40 22.52 -14.23
N VAL A 415 -23.62 22.78 -14.72
CA VAL A 415 -23.86 23.51 -15.97
C VAL A 415 -24.45 24.88 -15.66
N GLU A 416 -23.76 25.93 -16.08
CA GLU A 416 -24.28 27.30 -16.15
C GLU A 416 -25.07 27.47 -17.44
N ILE A 417 -26.28 28.00 -17.35
CA ILE A 417 -27.17 28.26 -18.49
C ILE A 417 -27.55 29.74 -18.52
N VAL A 418 -27.46 30.35 -19.70
CA VAL A 418 -27.93 31.73 -19.94
C VAL A 418 -29.37 31.68 -20.47
N GLY A 419 -30.32 32.15 -19.68
CA GLY A 419 -31.73 32.22 -20.03
C GLY A 419 -32.08 33.34 -21.03
N PRO A 420 -33.32 33.38 -21.54
CA PRO A 420 -33.74 34.34 -22.58
C PRO A 420 -33.64 35.80 -22.15
N THR A 421 -33.74 36.07 -20.84
CA THR A 421 -33.66 37.37 -20.19
C THR A 421 -32.23 37.76 -19.77
N SER A 422 -31.21 37.03 -20.23
CA SER A 422 -29.82 37.11 -19.76
C SER A 422 -29.61 36.80 -18.27
N SER A 423 -30.63 36.29 -17.58
CA SER A 423 -30.48 35.70 -16.24
C SER A 423 -29.74 34.37 -16.34
N LYS A 424 -28.96 34.04 -15.31
CA LYS A 424 -28.16 32.82 -15.23
C LYS A 424 -28.79 31.86 -14.23
N TYR A 425 -28.96 30.60 -14.61
CA TYR A 425 -29.37 29.54 -13.70
C TYR A 425 -28.48 28.32 -13.89
N PHE A 426 -28.50 27.42 -12.90
CA PHE A 426 -27.53 26.32 -12.80
C PHE A 426 -28.22 24.97 -12.66
N GLN A 427 -27.69 23.96 -13.34
CA GLN A 427 -28.20 22.59 -13.29
C GLN A 427 -27.07 21.60 -12.99
N VAL A 428 -27.41 20.55 -12.25
CA VAL A 428 -26.57 19.36 -12.05
C VAL A 428 -27.02 18.31 -13.06
N VAL A 429 -26.13 17.95 -13.96
CA VAL A 429 -26.38 16.99 -15.04
C VAL A 429 -25.55 15.74 -14.80
N SER A 430 -26.19 14.58 -14.80
CA SER A 430 -25.52 13.27 -14.80
C SER A 430 -25.38 12.75 -16.22
N TYR A 431 -24.23 12.14 -16.51
CA TYR A 431 -23.96 11.41 -17.74
C TYR A 431 -23.38 10.03 -17.42
N ASP A 432 -24.04 8.99 -17.91
CA ASP A 432 -23.66 7.59 -17.75
C ASP A 432 -22.68 7.18 -18.87
N LEU A 433 -21.45 6.79 -18.50
CA LEU A 433 -20.39 6.44 -19.45
C LEU A 433 -20.61 5.07 -20.12
N VAL A 434 -21.44 4.21 -19.53
CA VAL A 434 -21.75 2.85 -20.00
C VAL A 434 -22.91 2.91 -21.01
N ASN A 435 -24.02 3.55 -20.63
CA ASN A 435 -25.24 3.62 -21.42
C ASN A 435 -25.30 4.83 -22.38
N ASP A 436 -24.32 5.75 -22.34
CA ASP A 436 -24.28 7.01 -23.13
C ASP A 436 -25.56 7.86 -22.94
N HIS A 437 -26.10 7.86 -21.71
CA HIS A 437 -27.34 8.53 -21.35
C HIS A 437 -27.09 9.76 -20.48
N LEU A 438 -27.89 10.82 -20.67
CA LEU A 438 -27.74 12.10 -19.98
C LEU A 438 -29.07 12.53 -19.36
N VAL A 439 -29.04 12.89 -18.08
CA VAL A 439 -30.21 13.27 -17.26
C VAL A 439 -29.88 14.52 -16.43
N VAL A 440 -30.83 15.45 -16.34
CA VAL A 440 -30.76 16.56 -15.38
C VAL A 440 -31.22 16.04 -14.01
N LEU A 441 -30.33 16.00 -13.02
CA LEU A 441 -30.66 15.54 -11.66
C LEU A 441 -31.35 16.63 -10.84
N TYR A 442 -30.80 17.84 -10.87
CA TYR A 442 -31.26 18.93 -10.00
C TYR A 442 -31.11 20.29 -10.70
N THR A 443 -32.07 21.18 -10.50
CA THR A 443 -31.96 22.59 -10.87
C THR A 443 -31.77 23.40 -9.61
N ILE A 444 -30.64 24.11 -9.52
CA ILE A 444 -30.31 24.92 -8.34
C ILE A 444 -31.22 26.15 -8.34
N PRO A 445 -31.86 26.51 -7.21
CA PRO A 445 -32.68 27.71 -7.11
C PRO A 445 -31.93 28.97 -7.54
N GLU A 446 -32.63 29.96 -8.11
CA GLU A 446 -31.99 31.22 -8.57
C GLU A 446 -31.49 32.08 -7.39
N PHE A 447 -32.14 31.97 -6.23
CA PHE A 447 -31.87 32.76 -5.03
C PHE A 447 -31.66 31.86 -3.80
N ILE A 448 -30.99 32.40 -2.78
CA ILE A 448 -30.72 31.67 -1.52
C ILE A 448 -32.00 31.63 -0.65
N PRO A 449 -32.40 30.46 -0.10
CA PRO A 449 -33.55 30.33 0.81
C PRO A 449 -33.45 31.20 2.07
N ASP A 450 -34.60 31.64 2.60
CA ASP A 450 -34.70 32.36 3.87
C ASP A 450 -34.76 31.40 5.06
N ALA A 451 -33.59 31.02 5.58
CA ALA A 451 -33.43 30.06 6.69
C ALA A 451 -33.18 30.74 8.06
N ARG A 452 -33.73 31.94 8.29
CA ARG A 452 -33.49 32.71 9.54
C ARG A 452 -33.86 31.92 10.80
N GLY A 453 -32.86 31.65 11.64
CA GLY A 453 -33.01 30.96 12.93
C GLY A 453 -33.03 29.42 12.84
N LEU A 454 -32.66 28.86 11.68
CA LEU A 454 -32.46 27.43 11.46
C LEU A 454 -30.95 27.15 11.28
N GLU A 455 -30.46 25.98 11.69
CA GLU A 455 -29.10 25.52 11.38
C GLU A 455 -29.01 25.02 9.92
N PHE A 456 -30.09 24.38 9.44
CA PHE A 456 -30.22 23.87 8.08
C PHE A 456 -31.67 23.94 7.59
N LEU A 457 -31.84 23.85 6.28
CA LEU A 457 -33.14 23.81 5.60
C LEU A 457 -33.11 22.75 4.50
N MET A 458 -34.11 21.88 4.45
CA MET A 458 -34.30 20.94 3.34
C MET A 458 -35.11 21.63 2.23
N ILE A 459 -34.65 21.56 0.99
CA ILE A 459 -35.32 22.21 -0.14
C ILE A 459 -36.38 21.26 -0.71
N LEU A 460 -37.66 21.61 -0.55
CA LEU A 460 -38.83 20.85 -1.01
C LEU A 460 -39.62 21.60 -2.11
N GLY A 461 -39.20 22.82 -2.46
CA GLY A 461 -39.85 23.67 -3.47
C GLY A 461 -40.97 24.57 -2.92
N THR A 462 -41.14 24.62 -1.60
CA THR A 462 -42.19 25.40 -0.90
C THR A 462 -41.65 26.62 -0.14
N GLU A 463 -40.35 26.86 -0.24
CA GLU A 463 -39.62 27.76 0.65
C GLU A 463 -39.66 29.22 0.18
N SER A 464 -39.58 30.16 1.13
CA SER A 464 -39.39 31.58 0.81
C SER A 464 -37.93 31.86 0.49
N TYR A 465 -37.68 32.70 -0.52
CA TYR A 465 -36.33 33.05 -0.99
C TYR A 465 -35.93 34.48 -0.63
N THR A 466 -34.62 34.68 -0.45
CA THR A 466 -34.01 36.01 -0.25
C THR A 466 -33.74 36.70 -1.59
N LYS A 467 -33.11 37.90 -1.56
CA LYS A 467 -32.69 38.64 -2.76
C LYS A 467 -31.27 38.29 -3.24
N PHE A 468 -30.55 37.42 -2.52
CA PHE A 468 -29.17 37.06 -2.85
C PHE A 468 -29.18 35.93 -3.89
N PRO A 469 -28.53 36.11 -5.06
CA PRO A 469 -28.47 35.07 -6.07
C PRO A 469 -27.65 33.88 -5.56
N MET A 470 -28.04 32.67 -5.94
CA MET A 470 -27.38 31.43 -5.53
C MET A 470 -26.41 30.98 -6.62
N VAL A 471 -25.12 31.30 -6.46
CA VAL A 471 -24.10 31.14 -7.50
C VAL A 471 -23.11 30.04 -7.10
N PRO A 472 -23.25 28.81 -7.64
CA PRO A 472 -22.27 27.74 -7.42
C PRO A 472 -21.01 28.01 -8.24
N LYS A 473 -19.85 27.52 -7.79
CA LYS A 473 -18.64 27.43 -8.64
C LYS A 473 -17.99 26.04 -8.70
N GLY A 474 -18.48 25.07 -7.93
CA GLY A 474 -18.04 23.68 -8.07
C GLY A 474 -18.72 22.70 -7.13
N MET A 475 -18.23 21.45 -7.17
CA MET A 475 -18.81 20.32 -6.47
C MET A 475 -17.71 19.38 -5.94
N SER A 476 -17.99 18.66 -4.87
CA SER A 476 -17.19 17.52 -4.40
C SER A 476 -18.08 16.32 -4.09
N TYR A 477 -17.53 15.12 -4.21
CA TYR A 477 -18.24 13.88 -3.90
C TYR A 477 -17.34 12.98 -3.06
N ASN A 478 -17.88 12.47 -1.95
CA ASN A 478 -17.22 11.50 -1.09
C ASN A 478 -17.83 10.10 -1.35
N PRO A 479 -17.09 9.15 -1.95
CA PRO A 479 -17.61 7.84 -2.34
C PRO A 479 -17.77 6.85 -1.18
N TYR A 480 -17.42 7.23 0.06
CA TYR A 480 -17.63 6.38 1.23
C TYR A 480 -18.98 6.63 1.90
N ASN A 481 -19.53 7.84 1.78
CA ASN A 481 -20.79 8.23 2.42
C ASN A 481 -21.85 8.73 1.42
N ASN A 482 -21.58 8.61 0.12
CA ASN A 482 -22.40 9.11 -0.98
C ASN A 482 -22.71 10.63 -0.93
N LEU A 483 -21.93 11.40 -0.15
CA LEU A 483 -22.14 12.83 0.05
C LEU A 483 -21.70 13.62 -1.18
N LEU A 484 -22.66 14.12 -1.95
CA LEU A 484 -22.50 15.19 -2.93
C LEU A 484 -22.61 16.53 -2.20
N LEU A 485 -21.57 17.36 -2.30
CA LEU A 485 -21.57 18.73 -1.80
C LEU A 485 -21.39 19.70 -2.97
N ILE A 486 -22.29 20.69 -3.07
CA ILE A 486 -22.24 21.78 -4.05
C ILE A 486 -21.96 23.07 -3.30
N TRP A 487 -20.98 23.83 -3.76
CA TRP A 487 -20.49 25.02 -3.08
C TRP A 487 -20.50 26.25 -4.00
N GLY A 488 -20.63 27.42 -3.38
CA GLY A 488 -20.75 28.71 -4.05
C GLY A 488 -20.63 29.86 -3.07
N ASN A 489 -21.56 30.82 -3.13
CA ASN A 489 -21.90 31.66 -1.97
C ASN A 489 -22.91 30.98 -1.01
N PHE A 490 -22.86 29.65 -0.95
CA PHE A 490 -23.73 28.77 -0.19
C PHE A 490 -23.07 27.38 -0.03
N LEU A 491 -23.66 26.53 0.81
CA LEU A 491 -23.38 25.10 0.89
C LEU A 491 -24.67 24.29 0.75
N LEU A 492 -24.72 23.38 -0.23
CA LEU A 492 -25.77 22.38 -0.41
C LEU A 492 -25.16 20.98 -0.29
N GLN A 493 -25.76 20.13 0.54
CA GLN A 493 -25.38 18.72 0.67
C GLN A 493 -26.52 17.78 0.26
N SER A 494 -26.19 16.63 -0.31
CA SER A 494 -27.12 15.54 -0.62
C SER A 494 -26.44 14.17 -0.48
N PHE A 495 -27.15 13.19 0.08
CA PHE A 495 -26.66 11.81 0.23
C PHE A 495 -27.20 10.85 -0.85
N ASN A 496 -28.24 11.26 -1.59
CA ASN A 496 -28.87 10.47 -2.66
C ASN A 496 -28.90 11.19 -4.02
N SER A 497 -28.36 12.41 -4.10
CA SER A 497 -28.43 13.31 -5.27
C SER A 497 -29.84 13.78 -5.69
N GLU A 498 -30.86 13.55 -4.85
CA GLU A 498 -32.25 14.00 -5.09
C GLU A 498 -32.69 15.01 -4.02
N ASN A 499 -32.46 14.70 -2.74
CA ASN A 499 -32.84 15.55 -1.61
C ASN A 499 -31.67 16.45 -1.23
N PHE A 500 -31.85 17.77 -1.30
CA PHE A 500 -30.80 18.75 -1.03
C PHE A 500 -31.08 19.51 0.27
N ILE A 501 -30.04 19.60 1.10
CA ILE A 501 -30.05 20.31 2.39
C ILE A 501 -29.13 21.52 2.26
N TYR A 502 -29.67 22.71 2.50
CA TYR A 502 -28.95 23.97 2.62
C TYR A 502 -28.45 24.15 4.05
N LEU A 503 -27.16 24.44 4.21
CA LEU A 503 -26.56 24.82 5.50
C LEU A 503 -26.69 26.33 5.70
N ALA A 504 -27.44 26.74 6.72
CA ALA A 504 -27.81 28.13 6.93
C ALA A 504 -26.74 28.95 7.68
N ASP A 505 -25.86 28.27 8.42
CA ASP A 505 -24.77 28.89 9.19
C ASP A 505 -23.69 29.56 8.29
N PHE A 506 -23.58 29.18 7.02
CA PHE A 506 -22.58 29.76 6.12
C PHE A 506 -23.04 31.13 5.57
N PRO A 507 -22.27 32.22 5.74
CA PRO A 507 -22.67 33.55 5.31
C PRO A 507 -22.83 33.67 3.78
N LYS A 508 -24.02 34.06 3.34
CA LYS A 508 -24.40 34.26 1.91
C LYS A 508 -23.66 35.40 1.21
N GLU A 509 -23.06 36.31 1.98
CA GLU A 509 -22.21 37.40 1.51
C GLU A 509 -20.80 36.92 1.14
N LEU A 510 -20.35 35.80 1.71
CA LEU A 510 -19.06 35.19 1.41
C LEU A 510 -19.18 34.24 0.22
N SER A 511 -18.09 34.02 -0.48
CA SER A 511 -18.02 33.07 -1.59
C SER A 511 -16.88 32.10 -1.39
N ILE A 512 -17.18 30.81 -1.53
CA ILE A 512 -16.21 29.72 -1.42
C ILE A 512 -15.34 29.70 -2.68
N LYS A 513 -14.05 29.44 -2.46
CA LYS A 513 -12.99 29.42 -3.47
C LYS A 513 -12.54 27.99 -3.74
N TYR A 514 -12.29 27.22 -2.69
CA TYR A 514 -12.09 25.77 -2.77
C TYR A 514 -12.42 25.07 -1.44
N LEU A 515 -12.52 23.74 -1.51
CA LEU A 515 -12.72 22.85 -0.37
C LEU A 515 -11.53 21.90 -0.22
N VAL A 516 -11.35 21.40 1.00
CA VAL A 516 -10.40 20.35 1.35
C VAL A 516 -11.15 19.30 2.17
N ASN A 517 -11.13 18.04 1.77
CA ASN A 517 -11.82 16.94 2.45
C ASN A 517 -10.80 15.92 3.00
N SER A 518 -10.99 15.43 4.22
CA SER A 518 -10.23 14.28 4.76
C SER A 518 -10.73 12.94 4.21
N PHE A 519 -11.92 12.94 3.60
CA PHE A 519 -12.72 11.79 3.19
C PHE A 519 -13.09 10.84 4.34
N GLN A 520 -12.97 11.31 5.58
CA GLN A 520 -13.19 10.56 6.82
C GLN A 520 -14.01 11.35 7.85
N GLY A 521 -14.87 12.27 7.40
CA GLY A 521 -15.74 13.06 8.26
C GLY A 521 -15.36 14.53 8.47
N ASP A 522 -14.18 14.97 8.02
CA ASP A 522 -13.66 16.32 8.28
C ASP A 522 -13.46 17.12 7.00
N MET A 523 -13.98 18.35 6.95
CA MET A 523 -13.88 19.23 5.80
C MET A 523 -13.45 20.64 6.21
N ALA A 524 -12.55 21.23 5.43
CA ALA A 524 -12.17 22.63 5.54
C ALA A 524 -12.55 23.39 4.26
N ILE A 525 -12.93 24.65 4.44
CA ILE A 525 -13.50 25.53 3.42
C ILE A 525 -12.65 26.79 3.39
N VAL A 526 -12.21 27.21 2.20
CA VAL A 526 -11.49 28.47 2.02
C VAL A 526 -12.33 29.42 1.17
N THR A 527 -12.54 30.65 1.66
CA THR A 527 -13.29 31.69 0.94
C THR A 527 -12.38 32.52 0.03
N GLU A 528 -12.97 33.33 -0.85
CA GLU A 528 -12.22 34.31 -1.67
C GLU A 528 -11.53 35.40 -0.81
N ASN A 529 -11.95 35.57 0.44
CA ASN A 529 -11.34 36.48 1.42
C ASN A 529 -10.21 35.81 2.24
N GLU A 530 -9.79 34.58 1.88
CA GLU A 530 -8.82 33.76 2.62
C GLU A 530 -9.25 33.38 4.05
N GLU A 531 -10.55 33.39 4.34
CA GLU A 531 -11.09 32.87 5.59
C GLU A 531 -11.13 31.34 5.58
N ILE A 532 -10.88 30.71 6.73
CA ILE A 532 -10.92 29.26 6.93
C ILE A 532 -12.12 28.90 7.79
N TRP A 533 -13.02 28.10 7.22
CA TRP A 533 -14.17 27.53 7.91
C TRP A 533 -14.05 25.99 7.97
N TYR A 534 -14.66 25.36 8.98
CA TYR A 534 -14.60 23.92 9.22
C TYR A 534 -16.00 23.33 9.37
N LEU A 535 -16.21 22.17 8.73
CA LEU A 535 -17.46 21.41 8.71
C LEU A 535 -17.14 19.94 9.00
N LEU A 536 -17.95 19.33 9.87
CA LEU A 536 -17.88 17.92 10.24
C LEU A 536 -19.06 17.19 9.56
N GLU A 537 -18.79 16.19 8.73
CA GLU A 537 -19.83 15.42 8.02
C GLU A 537 -20.81 14.79 9.03
N GLY A 538 -22.12 14.90 8.75
CA GLY A 538 -23.16 14.51 9.71
C GLY A 538 -23.43 15.54 10.82
N SER A 539 -22.78 16.71 10.79
CA SER A 539 -23.24 17.93 11.46
C SER A 539 -23.84 18.91 10.44
N TYR A 540 -24.65 19.85 10.93
CA TYR A 540 -25.15 20.98 10.13
C TYR A 540 -24.41 22.29 10.44
N GLN A 541 -23.72 22.34 11.58
CA GLN A 541 -22.99 23.53 12.03
C GLN A 541 -21.69 23.73 11.27
N VAL A 542 -21.43 24.99 10.87
CA VAL A 542 -20.21 25.41 10.17
C VAL A 542 -19.45 26.40 11.06
N TYR A 543 -18.19 26.09 11.40
CA TYR A 543 -17.41 26.88 12.34
C TYR A 543 -16.38 27.77 11.64
N GLN A 544 -16.36 29.06 11.92
CA GLN A 544 -15.32 29.98 11.44
C GLN A 544 -14.04 29.81 12.28
N LEU A 545 -12.99 29.25 11.70
CA LEU A 545 -11.71 29.08 12.39
C LEU A 545 -10.83 30.33 12.28
N PHE A 546 -10.78 30.93 11.09
CA PHE A 546 -9.97 32.11 10.79
C PHE A 546 -10.70 33.09 9.87
N PRO A 547 -10.76 34.40 10.20
CA PRO A 547 -10.40 35.01 11.48
C PRO A 547 -11.44 34.65 12.56
N SER A 548 -11.00 34.49 13.82
CA SER A 548 -11.89 34.27 14.95
C SER A 548 -11.25 34.78 16.26
N LYS A 549 -12.06 35.09 17.28
CA LYS A 549 -11.54 35.42 18.63
C LYS A 549 -10.66 34.30 19.19
N ALA A 550 -11.02 33.05 18.92
CA ALA A 550 -10.25 31.88 19.31
C ALA A 550 -8.86 31.86 18.65
N TRP A 551 -8.79 32.23 17.36
CA TRP A 551 -7.53 32.39 16.64
C TRP A 551 -6.68 33.52 17.23
N GLU A 552 -7.28 34.67 17.53
CA GLU A 552 -6.58 35.80 18.18
C GLU A 552 -6.00 35.41 19.55
N VAL A 553 -6.73 34.65 20.37
CA VAL A 553 -6.19 34.12 21.63
C VAL A 553 -5.04 33.15 21.38
N TYR A 554 -5.21 32.22 20.44
CA TYR A 554 -4.20 31.21 20.11
C TYR A 554 -2.90 31.83 19.57
N ILE A 555 -2.98 32.75 18.60
CA ILE A 555 -1.79 33.40 18.01
C ILE A 555 -1.03 34.23 19.05
N ASN A 556 -1.74 34.93 19.95
CA ASN A 556 -1.11 35.68 21.03
C ASN A 556 -0.34 34.76 22.00
N LEU A 557 -0.88 33.58 22.32
CA LEU A 557 -0.17 32.57 23.11
C LEU A 557 1.08 32.04 22.39
N GLN A 558 0.99 31.77 21.07
CA GLN A 558 2.14 31.33 20.26
C GLN A 558 3.25 32.39 20.17
N VAL A 559 2.88 33.67 20.06
CA VAL A 559 3.84 34.80 20.07
C VAL A 559 4.49 34.95 21.43
N LEU A 560 3.75 34.80 22.54
CA LEU A 560 4.31 34.79 23.90
C LEU A 560 5.27 33.61 24.12
N GLN A 561 5.03 32.46 23.48
CA GLN A 561 5.90 31.29 23.47
C GLN A 561 7.10 31.41 22.50
N GLN A 562 7.24 32.53 21.76
CA GLN A 562 8.30 32.74 20.76
C GLN A 562 8.33 31.64 19.68
N SER A 563 7.16 31.11 19.31
CA SER A 563 7.01 30.01 18.35
C SER A 563 7.47 30.41 16.94
N SER A 564 8.34 29.61 16.32
CA SER A 564 8.88 29.85 14.98
C SER A 564 7.87 29.61 13.84
N LEU A 565 6.72 29.00 14.13
CA LEU A 565 5.68 28.65 13.16
C LEU A 565 4.72 29.81 12.82
N TYR A 566 4.90 30.96 13.46
CA TYR A 566 4.01 32.11 13.38
C TYR A 566 4.80 33.41 13.22
N ALA A 567 4.24 34.39 12.51
CA ALA A 567 4.84 35.71 12.27
C ALA A 567 3.74 36.78 12.22
N PRO A 568 4.05 38.06 12.48
CA PRO A 568 3.05 39.14 12.41
C PRO A 568 2.57 39.45 10.99
N ASN A 569 3.29 38.99 9.96
CA ASN A 569 2.89 39.09 8.56
C ASN A 569 3.09 37.73 7.89
N GLU A 570 1.99 37.14 7.43
CA GLU A 570 1.95 35.80 6.87
C GLU A 570 0.96 35.71 5.70
N THR A 571 1.24 34.85 4.72
CA THR A 571 0.32 34.56 3.61
C THR A 571 0.08 33.06 3.49
N MET A 572 -1.19 32.65 3.47
CA MET A 572 -1.57 31.25 3.25
C MET A 572 -1.31 30.86 1.80
N VAL A 573 -0.53 29.81 1.59
CA VAL A 573 -0.20 29.30 0.25
C VAL A 573 -1.17 28.19 -0.15
N THR A 574 -1.38 27.21 0.73
CA THR A 574 -2.37 26.13 0.53
C THR A 574 -2.79 25.51 1.87
N LEU A 575 -3.88 24.76 1.85
CA LEU A 575 -4.49 24.04 2.97
C LEU A 575 -4.80 22.61 2.50
N PHE A 576 -4.38 21.59 3.26
CA PHE A 576 -4.54 20.19 2.89
C PHE A 576 -4.67 19.27 4.12
N TYR A 577 -5.32 18.11 3.96
CA TYR A 577 -5.31 17.06 4.99
C TYR A 577 -4.13 16.10 4.80
N GLU A 578 -3.58 15.63 5.92
CA GLU A 578 -2.60 14.54 6.00
C GLU A 578 -2.92 13.70 7.24
N ASP A 579 -3.15 12.39 7.07
CA ASP A 579 -3.46 11.43 8.14
C ASP A 579 -4.53 11.95 9.13
N LYS A 580 -5.67 12.40 8.57
CA LYS A 580 -6.84 13.05 9.23
C LYS A 580 -6.59 14.43 9.85
N LYS A 581 -5.36 14.94 9.85
CA LYS A 581 -5.03 16.26 10.42
C LYS A 581 -4.97 17.34 9.34
N LEU A 582 -5.48 18.52 9.66
CA LEU A 582 -5.50 19.67 8.75
C LEU A 582 -4.17 20.43 8.85
N TYR A 583 -3.44 20.55 7.74
CA TYR A 583 -2.18 21.28 7.65
C TYR A 583 -2.31 22.51 6.77
N GLN A 584 -1.62 23.57 7.17
CA GLN A 584 -1.51 24.83 6.44
C GLN A 584 -0.06 25.03 5.99
N LEU A 585 0.15 25.35 4.71
CA LEU A 585 1.43 25.84 4.20
C LEU A 585 1.37 27.36 4.14
N VAL A 586 2.30 28.02 4.84
CA VAL A 586 2.29 29.47 5.05
C VAL A 586 3.64 30.07 4.68
N TYR A 587 3.62 31.22 4.00
CA TYR A 587 4.80 32.05 3.80
C TYR A 587 4.88 33.08 4.93
N LEU A 588 5.88 32.96 5.79
CA LEU A 588 6.15 33.88 6.89
C LEU A 588 7.20 34.91 6.47
N ILE A 589 7.00 36.18 6.85
CA ILE A 589 7.95 37.27 6.55
C ILE A 589 8.54 37.76 7.88
N ASP A 590 9.85 37.62 8.05
CA ASP A 590 10.59 38.05 9.23
C ASP A 590 11.84 38.84 8.80
N ASN A 591 11.97 40.10 9.24
CA ASN A 591 13.13 40.95 8.97
C ASN A 591 13.61 40.96 7.49
N GLN A 592 12.66 41.05 6.54
CA GLN A 592 12.86 40.98 5.08
C GLN A 592 13.29 39.61 4.51
N GLN A 593 13.54 38.60 5.34
CA GLN A 593 13.70 37.22 4.90
C GLN A 593 12.36 36.49 5.00
N GLY A 594 11.97 35.79 3.92
CA GLY A 594 10.72 35.05 3.89
C GLY A 594 10.96 33.55 3.81
N ARG A 595 10.21 32.76 4.60
CA ARG A 595 10.30 31.30 4.65
C ARG A 595 8.93 30.64 4.46
N LEU A 596 8.89 29.53 3.74
CA LEU A 596 7.73 28.63 3.74
C LEU A 596 7.79 27.71 4.95
N VAL A 597 6.67 27.57 5.65
CA VAL A 597 6.53 26.71 6.83
C VAL A 597 5.22 25.93 6.74
N LYS A 598 5.31 24.61 6.89
CA LYS A 598 4.17 23.72 7.12
C LYS A 598 3.85 23.70 8.62
N ARG A 599 2.60 23.99 8.99
CA ARG A 599 2.12 23.92 10.38
C ARG A 599 0.78 23.19 10.48
N LEU A 600 0.53 22.58 11.63
CA LEU A 600 -0.76 21.97 11.96
C LEU A 600 -1.78 23.08 12.25
N MET A 601 -2.98 22.99 11.68
CA MET A 601 -4.11 23.85 12.04
C MET A 601 -4.74 23.30 13.33
N PRO A 602 -4.78 24.06 14.44
CA PRO A 602 -5.18 23.55 15.76
C PRO A 602 -6.71 23.54 15.94
N VAL A 603 -7.44 22.87 15.04
CA VAL A 603 -8.91 22.92 14.93
C VAL A 603 -9.60 22.68 16.27
N GLU A 604 -9.23 21.61 16.98
CA GLU A 604 -9.85 21.25 18.26
C GLU A 604 -9.62 22.31 19.35
N GLN A 605 -8.44 22.93 19.37
CA GLN A 605 -8.12 23.97 20.36
C GLN A 605 -8.89 25.26 20.08
N LEU A 606 -9.07 25.61 18.81
CA LEU A 606 -9.85 26.79 18.40
C LEU A 606 -11.33 26.63 18.75
N LEU A 607 -11.93 25.48 18.43
CA LEU A 607 -13.33 25.19 18.77
C LEU A 607 -13.56 25.18 20.29
N MET A 608 -12.61 24.64 21.06
CA MET A 608 -12.64 24.70 22.53
C MET A 608 -12.54 26.14 23.06
N TYR A 609 -11.64 26.97 22.51
CA TYR A 609 -11.51 28.38 22.90
C TYR A 609 -12.73 29.21 22.52
N GLN A 610 -13.38 28.93 21.39
CA GLN A 610 -14.60 29.60 20.98
C GLN A 610 -15.74 29.38 22.00
N GLN A 611 -15.94 28.14 22.44
CA GLN A 611 -16.93 27.83 23.49
C GLN A 611 -16.64 28.49 24.83
N ILE A 612 -15.37 28.56 25.23
CA ILE A 612 -14.92 29.22 26.47
C ILE A 612 -15.10 30.75 26.39
N SER A 613 -14.93 31.34 25.20
CA SER A 613 -15.11 32.76 24.93
C SER A 613 -16.58 33.20 25.07
N ASP A 614 -17.51 32.39 24.60
CA ASP A 614 -18.89 32.81 24.41
C ASP A 614 -19.78 32.58 25.64
N ASP A 615 -19.54 31.54 26.46
CA ASP A 615 -20.36 31.23 27.65
C ASP A 615 -19.54 30.98 28.94
N TYR A 616 -19.23 32.06 29.68
CA TYR A 616 -18.72 32.01 31.06
C TYR A 616 -19.67 32.67 32.06
N VAL A 617 -19.79 32.06 33.24
CA VAL A 617 -20.62 32.52 34.36
C VAL A 617 -19.72 32.79 35.58
N LEU A 618 -19.91 33.93 36.23
CA LEU A 618 -19.23 34.24 37.50
C LEU A 618 -20.03 33.67 38.67
N GLU A 619 -19.71 32.45 39.08
CA GLU A 619 -20.27 31.84 40.29
C GLU A 619 -19.64 32.46 41.55
N ARG A 620 -20.43 32.69 42.60
CA ARG A 620 -19.94 33.21 43.88
C ARG A 620 -19.69 32.07 44.87
N GLN A 621 -18.44 31.61 44.95
CA GLN A 621 -17.99 30.74 46.04
C GLN A 621 -17.57 31.59 47.25
N GLY A 622 -18.51 31.77 48.20
CA GLY A 622 -18.28 32.54 49.42
C GLY A 622 -18.08 34.03 49.15
N SER A 623 -16.94 34.58 49.55
CA SER A 623 -16.57 36.00 49.33
C SER A 623 -15.95 36.29 47.96
N HIS A 624 -15.62 35.27 47.17
CA HIS A 624 -14.93 35.41 45.89
C HIS A 624 -15.83 35.03 44.71
N LEU A 625 -15.61 35.67 43.57
CA LEU A 625 -16.19 35.28 42.30
C LEU A 625 -15.21 34.36 41.59
N THR A 626 -15.70 33.20 41.17
CA THR A 626 -14.97 32.16 40.44
C THR A 626 -15.58 32.01 39.05
N LEU A 627 -14.74 31.97 38.03
CA LEU A 627 -15.18 31.68 36.66
C LEU A 627 -15.63 30.21 36.58
N SER A 628 -16.88 30.02 36.16
CA SER A 628 -17.50 28.75 35.84
C SER A 628 -17.84 28.74 34.35
N PHE A 629 -17.44 27.71 33.63
CA PHE A 629 -17.67 27.60 32.18
C PHE A 629 -18.77 26.56 31.93
N SER A 630 -19.79 26.91 31.14
CA SER A 630 -20.79 25.91 30.72
C SER A 630 -20.13 24.94 29.76
N ASN A 631 -20.17 23.65 30.09
CA ASN A 631 -19.61 22.62 29.24
C ASN A 631 -20.72 21.83 28.56
N PHE A 632 -20.80 21.99 27.24
CA PHE A 632 -21.84 21.44 26.38
C PHE A 632 -21.68 19.94 26.10
N CYS A 633 -20.52 19.33 26.39
CA CYS A 633 -20.30 17.91 26.15
C CYS A 633 -21.19 17.03 27.09
N PRO A 634 -22.07 16.18 26.53
CA PRO A 634 -23.04 15.39 27.31
C PRO A 634 -22.40 14.28 28.17
N PHE A 635 -21.24 13.75 27.77
CA PHE A 635 -20.50 12.72 28.50
C PHE A 635 -19.19 13.26 29.13
N THR A 636 -18.63 12.51 30.07
CA THR A 636 -17.30 12.79 30.67
C THR A 636 -16.21 11.85 30.17
N VAL A 637 -16.58 10.64 29.77
CA VAL A 637 -15.68 9.60 29.28
C VAL A 637 -16.37 8.83 28.17
N MET A 638 -15.68 8.65 27.05
CA MET A 638 -15.98 7.70 25.99
C MET A 638 -14.83 6.69 25.91
N ARG A 639 -15.14 5.40 25.80
CA ARG A 639 -14.16 4.33 25.55
C ARG A 639 -14.75 3.25 24.67
N LEU A 640 -13.99 2.82 23.68
CA LEU A 640 -14.29 1.61 22.92
C LEU A 640 -13.82 0.39 23.72
N ARG A 641 -14.56 -0.71 23.65
CA ARG A 641 -14.24 -1.98 24.31
C ARG A 641 -14.73 -3.15 23.47
N GLU A 642 -14.19 -4.33 23.75
CA GLU A 642 -14.62 -5.59 23.13
C GLU A 642 -14.52 -5.53 21.59
N LEU A 643 -13.48 -4.85 21.11
CA LEU A 643 -13.10 -4.84 19.70
C LEU A 643 -12.49 -6.21 19.35
N PRO A 644 -12.81 -6.78 18.17
CA PRO A 644 -12.22 -8.03 17.73
C PRO A 644 -10.77 -7.81 17.27
N ASN A 645 -10.04 -8.91 17.03
CA ASN A 645 -8.69 -8.85 16.47
C ASN A 645 -8.71 -8.10 15.12
N PRO A 646 -7.95 -6.99 14.95
CA PRO A 646 -8.08 -6.13 13.79
C PRO A 646 -7.80 -6.83 12.46
N GLN A 647 -6.86 -7.78 12.40
CA GLN A 647 -6.41 -8.39 11.14
C GLN A 647 -7.53 -9.05 10.32
N ILE A 648 -8.53 -9.63 10.99
CA ILE A 648 -9.72 -10.22 10.35
C ILE A 648 -10.42 -9.19 9.45
N TYR A 649 -10.45 -7.91 9.89
CA TYR A 649 -11.23 -6.82 9.29
C TYR A 649 -10.39 -5.72 8.64
N THR A 650 -9.13 -5.50 9.04
CA THR A 650 -8.21 -4.56 8.39
C THR A 650 -7.45 -5.21 7.23
N ARG A 651 -7.36 -6.55 7.24
CA ARG A 651 -6.64 -7.36 6.24
C ARG A 651 -5.14 -7.02 6.14
N GLN A 652 -4.57 -6.49 7.22
CA GLN A 652 -3.17 -6.09 7.31
C GLN A 652 -2.26 -7.27 7.67
N GLU A 653 -1.34 -7.60 6.76
CA GLU A 653 -0.31 -8.60 6.97
C GLU A 653 0.90 -7.95 7.63
N ARG A 654 1.22 -8.31 8.88
CA ARG A 654 2.31 -7.68 9.64
C ARG A 654 3.45 -8.65 9.88
N TYR A 655 4.62 -8.30 9.39
CA TYR A 655 5.87 -8.97 9.69
C TYR A 655 6.62 -8.25 10.81
N ARG A 656 7.46 -9.00 11.51
CA ARG A 656 8.41 -8.49 12.49
C ARG A 656 9.82 -8.84 12.03
N ALA A 657 10.73 -7.89 12.21
CA ALA A 657 12.16 -8.07 12.02
C ALA A 657 12.91 -7.34 13.15
N GLN A 658 14.03 -7.92 13.60
CA GLN A 658 14.95 -7.26 14.53
C GLN A 658 16.34 -7.19 13.89
N PRO A 659 17.23 -6.29 14.34
CA PRO A 659 18.61 -6.32 13.89
C PRO A 659 19.31 -7.61 14.37
N PRO A 660 20.29 -8.13 13.59
CA PRO A 660 21.07 -9.30 14.00
C PRO A 660 21.86 -8.97 15.27
N ARG A 661 22.01 -9.94 16.18
CA ARG A 661 22.72 -9.72 17.44
C ARG A 661 24.22 -9.53 17.16
N VAL A 662 24.78 -8.45 17.69
CA VAL A 662 26.21 -8.16 17.67
C VAL A 662 26.85 -8.56 19.00
N TRP A 663 28.09 -9.06 18.96
CA TRP A 663 28.84 -9.46 20.16
C TRP A 663 29.87 -8.41 20.60
N GLU A 664 29.86 -7.22 20.00
CA GLU A 664 30.60 -6.06 20.54
C GLU A 664 30.12 -5.79 21.98
N PRO A 665 31.01 -5.59 22.98
CA PRO A 665 30.61 -5.43 24.39
C PRO A 665 29.62 -4.29 24.66
N TRP A 666 29.62 -3.28 23.78
CA TRP A 666 28.76 -2.09 23.86
C TRP A 666 27.46 -2.22 23.06
N GLY A 667 27.27 -3.30 22.29
CA GLY A 667 26.06 -3.54 21.51
C GLY A 667 25.87 -2.64 20.28
N PHE A 668 26.92 -1.97 19.80
CA PHE A 668 26.85 -1.15 18.58
C PHE A 668 26.97 -1.98 17.30
N HIS A 669 26.36 -1.47 16.24
CA HIS A 669 26.39 -2.06 14.91
C HIS A 669 27.54 -1.50 14.07
N SER A 670 28.12 -2.37 13.24
CA SER A 670 29.03 -2.02 12.14
C SER A 670 28.29 -1.91 10.80
N GLU A 671 28.91 -1.28 9.80
CA GLU A 671 28.37 -1.19 8.43
C GLU A 671 28.00 -2.58 7.87
N ASN A 672 28.86 -3.59 8.06
CA ASN A 672 28.57 -4.97 7.70
C ASN A 672 27.30 -5.51 8.40
N SER A 673 27.16 -5.27 9.71
CA SER A 673 25.98 -5.77 10.45
C SER A 673 24.67 -5.09 10.03
N LEU A 674 24.74 -3.83 9.60
CA LEU A 674 23.60 -3.13 9.01
C LEU A 674 23.26 -3.72 7.63
N ALA A 675 24.25 -3.89 6.75
CA ALA A 675 24.05 -4.53 5.44
C ALA A 675 23.43 -5.94 5.56
N VAL A 676 23.82 -6.72 6.57
CA VAL A 676 23.17 -8.00 6.91
C VAL A 676 21.71 -7.79 7.32
N TYR A 677 21.40 -6.86 8.22
CA TYR A 677 20.01 -6.56 8.63
C TYR A 677 19.13 -6.23 7.41
N GLN A 678 19.63 -5.41 6.51
CA GLN A 678 18.95 -5.03 5.27
C GLN A 678 18.73 -6.20 4.30
N GLY A 679 19.73 -7.05 4.07
CA GLY A 679 19.58 -8.24 3.24
C GLY A 679 18.57 -9.24 3.83
N LEU A 680 18.51 -9.39 5.17
CA LEU A 680 17.53 -10.22 5.85
C LEU A 680 16.10 -9.66 5.71
N VAL A 681 15.93 -8.33 5.79
CA VAL A 681 14.64 -7.66 5.54
C VAL A 681 14.21 -7.82 4.07
N TYR A 682 15.13 -7.67 3.11
CA TYR A 682 14.85 -7.94 1.70
C TYR A 682 14.41 -9.39 1.48
N TYR A 683 15.13 -10.36 2.06
CA TYR A 683 14.80 -11.78 1.92
C TYR A 683 13.43 -12.11 2.51
N LEU A 684 13.05 -11.51 3.65
CA LEU A 684 11.72 -11.67 4.24
C LEU A 684 10.60 -11.20 3.29
N LEU A 685 10.79 -10.05 2.63
CA LEU A 685 9.83 -9.51 1.64
C LEU A 685 9.83 -10.34 0.34
N ARG A 686 10.97 -10.91 -0.06
CA ARG A 686 11.10 -11.83 -1.19
C ARG A 686 10.46 -13.20 -0.91
N LEU A 687 10.52 -13.69 0.32
CA LEU A 687 9.80 -14.89 0.74
C LEU A 687 8.29 -14.66 0.67
N HIS A 688 7.82 -13.50 1.14
CA HIS A 688 6.41 -13.10 1.03
C HIS A 688 5.94 -13.11 -0.44
N SER A 689 6.66 -12.48 -1.37
CA SER A 689 6.28 -12.48 -2.79
C SER A 689 6.40 -13.85 -3.48
N LYS A 690 7.41 -14.67 -3.14
CA LYS A 690 7.54 -16.06 -3.64
C LYS A 690 6.48 -17.03 -3.10
N TYR A 691 5.74 -16.68 -2.04
CA TYR A 691 4.86 -17.61 -1.34
C TYR A 691 3.51 -17.84 -2.02
N ASP A 692 3.09 -16.98 -2.97
CA ASP A 692 1.79 -17.09 -3.62
C ASP A 692 1.74 -18.18 -4.72
N LYS A 693 2.03 -19.43 -4.33
CA LYS A 693 2.08 -20.60 -5.22
C LYS A 693 0.71 -21.28 -5.32
N PRO A 694 0.33 -21.83 -6.49
CA PRO A 694 -0.96 -22.51 -6.66
C PRO A 694 -1.12 -23.78 -5.81
N TYR A 695 -0.01 -24.43 -5.45
CA TYR A 695 0.01 -25.59 -4.55
C TYR A 695 0.22 -25.12 -3.11
N ALA A 696 -0.59 -25.61 -2.18
CA ALA A 696 -0.48 -25.27 -0.77
C ALA A 696 0.39 -26.27 0.01
N ASP A 697 1.40 -25.76 0.73
CA ASP A 697 1.88 -26.44 1.94
C ASP A 697 0.80 -26.33 3.04
N PRO A 698 0.68 -27.33 3.95
CA PRO A 698 -0.22 -27.26 5.11
C PRO A 698 0.11 -26.10 6.07
N VAL A 699 1.38 -25.69 6.12
CA VAL A 699 1.86 -24.53 6.90
C VAL A 699 1.96 -23.34 5.96
N HIS A 700 1.05 -22.38 6.11
CA HIS A 700 0.84 -21.22 5.21
C HIS A 700 1.77 -20.02 5.52
N ASP A 701 2.77 -20.19 6.38
CA ASP A 701 3.70 -19.14 6.80
C ASP A 701 4.89 -19.05 5.83
N SER A 702 5.09 -17.88 5.21
CA SER A 702 6.21 -17.63 4.29
C SER A 702 7.59 -17.80 4.95
N THR A 703 7.70 -17.58 6.26
CA THR A 703 8.95 -17.76 7.03
C THR A 703 9.25 -19.22 7.35
N TRP A 704 8.25 -20.11 7.28
CA TRP A 704 8.42 -21.53 7.61
C TRP A 704 9.53 -22.19 6.79
N ARG A 705 9.54 -21.97 5.47
CA ARG A 705 10.53 -22.55 4.55
C ARG A 705 11.95 -22.07 4.82
N TRP A 706 12.12 -20.85 5.32
CA TRP A 706 13.44 -20.29 5.69
C TRP A 706 14.09 -21.11 6.82
N TRP A 707 13.30 -21.48 7.83
CA TRP A 707 13.81 -22.07 9.06
C TRP A 707 13.61 -23.59 9.19
N LYS A 708 12.68 -24.20 8.44
CA LYS A 708 12.28 -25.63 8.57
C LYS A 708 13.44 -26.60 8.72
N ASN A 709 14.46 -26.48 7.87
CA ASN A 709 15.61 -27.39 7.85
C ASN A 709 16.76 -26.94 8.76
N LYS A 710 16.80 -25.66 9.18
CA LYS A 710 17.91 -25.05 9.93
C LYS A 710 17.62 -24.89 11.42
N LYS A 711 16.36 -24.99 11.84
CA LYS A 711 15.94 -24.88 13.24
C LYS A 711 16.52 -25.99 14.13
N GLN A 712 16.89 -27.14 13.55
CA GLN A 712 17.60 -28.21 14.27
C GLN A 712 19.04 -27.79 14.66
N ASP A 713 19.66 -26.90 13.88
CA ASP A 713 21.02 -26.41 14.08
C ASP A 713 21.06 -25.04 14.80
N GLN A 714 19.93 -24.55 15.32
CA GLN A 714 19.85 -23.24 15.99
C GLN A 714 20.86 -23.13 17.15
N ASP A 715 20.99 -24.18 17.96
CA ASP A 715 21.94 -24.24 19.07
C ASP A 715 23.40 -24.26 18.60
N TYR A 716 23.68 -24.86 17.43
CA TYR A 716 25.01 -24.87 16.81
C TYR A 716 25.41 -23.46 16.34
N TYR A 717 24.52 -22.76 15.64
CA TYR A 717 24.75 -21.38 15.21
C TYR A 717 24.89 -20.41 16.39
N PHE A 718 24.12 -20.61 17.47
CA PHE A 718 24.27 -19.86 18.71
C PHE A 718 25.62 -20.15 19.40
N TYR A 719 26.05 -21.42 19.43
CA TYR A 719 27.35 -21.83 19.98
C TYR A 719 28.53 -21.22 19.21
N LEU A 720 28.53 -21.25 17.87
CA LEU A 720 29.58 -20.61 17.07
C LEU A 720 29.66 -19.11 17.34
N ALA A 721 28.52 -18.43 17.37
CA ALA A 721 28.41 -17.01 17.61
C ALA A 721 28.91 -16.60 19.01
N SER A 722 28.41 -17.25 20.06
CA SER A 722 28.80 -17.01 21.46
C SER A 722 30.28 -17.30 21.75
N ASN A 723 30.92 -18.16 20.95
CA ASN A 723 32.36 -18.43 21.02
C ASN A 723 33.21 -17.57 20.07
N TRP A 724 32.62 -16.55 19.44
CA TRP A 724 33.29 -15.61 18.54
C TRP A 724 33.94 -16.30 17.32
N ARG A 725 33.37 -17.44 16.89
CA ARG A 725 33.87 -18.25 15.77
C ARG A 725 33.11 -18.03 14.46
N ASN A 726 32.02 -17.27 14.47
CA ASN A 726 31.24 -17.00 13.27
C ASN A 726 31.98 -16.05 12.31
N ALA A 727 32.07 -16.43 11.04
CA ALA A 727 32.47 -15.53 9.98
C ALA A 727 31.45 -14.37 9.85
N GLY A 728 31.93 -13.13 9.95
CA GLY A 728 31.07 -11.93 9.88
C GLY A 728 30.60 -11.32 11.21
N SER A 729 31.02 -11.86 12.37
CA SER A 729 30.83 -11.28 13.74
C SER A 729 29.41 -10.96 14.23
N VAL A 730 28.37 -11.38 13.49
CA VAL A 730 26.94 -11.22 13.82
C VAL A 730 26.28 -12.56 14.14
N HIS A 731 25.09 -12.54 14.74
CA HIS A 731 24.24 -13.71 14.93
C HIS A 731 22.79 -13.42 14.53
N VAL A 732 22.26 -14.23 13.63
CA VAL A 732 20.88 -14.14 13.13
C VAL A 732 19.99 -15.02 14.00
N ASP A 733 19.13 -14.40 14.81
CA ASP A 733 18.11 -15.09 15.60
C ASP A 733 16.91 -15.41 14.71
N MET A 734 16.70 -16.69 14.39
CA MET A 734 15.60 -17.16 13.54
C MET A 734 14.23 -16.74 14.07
N THR A 735 14.08 -16.63 15.39
CA THR A 735 12.80 -16.28 16.03
C THR A 735 12.48 -14.78 15.97
N SER A 736 13.42 -13.97 15.48
CA SER A 736 13.21 -12.52 15.36
C SER A 736 12.60 -12.07 14.02
N TYR A 737 12.45 -13.00 13.06
CA TYR A 737 11.82 -12.79 11.75
C TYR A 737 10.59 -13.70 11.60
N GLU A 738 9.42 -13.15 11.89
CA GLU A 738 8.14 -13.87 11.97
C GLU A 738 6.99 -13.07 11.32
N LYS A 739 5.92 -13.77 10.93
CA LYS A 739 4.64 -13.14 10.57
C LYS A 739 3.71 -13.16 11.78
N ILE A 740 3.11 -12.02 12.09
CA ILE A 740 2.18 -11.88 13.22
C ILE A 740 0.75 -12.13 12.74
N TYR A 741 0.05 -13.07 13.37
CA TYR A 741 -1.32 -13.47 13.05
C TYR A 741 -2.35 -13.10 14.13
N ASP A 742 -1.90 -12.72 15.34
CA ASP A 742 -2.73 -12.51 16.53
C ASP A 742 -2.66 -11.06 17.07
N LEU A 743 -2.60 -10.06 16.19
CA LEU A 743 -2.61 -8.66 16.62
C LEU A 743 -3.85 -8.33 17.47
N LYS A 744 -3.65 -7.50 18.49
CA LYS A 744 -4.68 -7.03 19.42
C LYS A 744 -5.07 -5.59 19.10
N ALA A 745 -6.34 -5.25 19.29
CA ALA A 745 -6.84 -3.89 19.06
C ALA A 745 -6.33 -2.90 20.14
N GLU A 746 -5.91 -1.71 19.73
CA GLU A 746 -5.34 -0.67 20.60
C GLU A 746 -6.42 0.20 21.31
N ASN A 747 -7.64 -0.32 21.48
CA ASN A 747 -8.84 0.40 21.95
C ASN A 747 -9.35 1.51 21.00
N GLU A 748 -8.95 1.50 19.74
CA GLU A 748 -9.47 2.38 18.67
C GLU A 748 -10.18 1.57 17.57
N LEU A 749 -11.09 2.21 16.83
CA LEU A 749 -11.68 1.63 15.63
C LEU A 749 -10.63 1.57 14.50
N PRO A 750 -10.67 0.53 13.64
CA PRO A 750 -9.70 0.36 12.56
C PRO A 750 -9.79 1.46 11.49
N GLU A 751 -8.71 1.69 10.73
CA GLU A 751 -8.69 2.67 9.63
C GLU A 751 -9.69 2.33 8.50
N ARG A 752 -10.04 1.05 8.34
CA ARG A 752 -11.08 0.54 7.42
C ARG A 752 -11.55 -0.86 7.85
N ILE A 753 -12.75 -1.26 7.45
CA ILE A 753 -13.33 -2.59 7.69
C ILE A 753 -13.66 -3.26 6.35
N PHE A 754 -13.17 -4.48 6.12
CA PHE A 754 -13.62 -5.32 5.01
C PHE A 754 -14.72 -6.29 5.48
N LEU A 755 -15.79 -6.43 4.70
CA LEU A 755 -16.90 -7.37 4.95
C LEU A 755 -17.11 -8.30 3.74
N ASP A 756 -17.01 -9.60 3.99
CA ASP A 756 -17.44 -10.68 3.08
C ASP A 756 -18.93 -11.01 3.33
N LYS A 757 -19.52 -11.83 2.48
CA LYS A 757 -20.96 -12.11 2.45
C LYS A 757 -21.48 -12.64 3.78
N GLY A 758 -22.44 -11.92 4.36
CA GLY A 758 -23.08 -12.25 5.62
C GLY A 758 -22.17 -12.16 6.85
N THR A 759 -20.97 -11.56 6.73
CA THR A 759 -20.09 -11.31 7.87
C THR A 759 -20.57 -10.11 8.69
N SER A 760 -20.11 -10.04 9.94
CA SER A 760 -20.48 -8.97 10.87
C SER A 760 -19.31 -8.50 11.72
N TYR A 761 -19.16 -7.19 11.89
CA TYR A 761 -18.22 -6.56 12.82
C TYR A 761 -18.97 -6.10 14.07
N SER A 762 -18.53 -6.47 15.27
CA SER A 762 -19.16 -6.08 16.53
C SER A 762 -18.16 -5.47 17.51
N PHE A 763 -18.56 -4.39 18.19
CA PHE A 763 -17.77 -3.72 19.23
C PHE A 763 -18.71 -3.05 20.24
N SER A 764 -18.16 -2.47 21.32
CA SER A 764 -18.95 -1.74 22.29
C SER A 764 -18.40 -0.33 22.59
N VAL A 765 -19.32 0.61 22.80
CA VAL A 765 -19.07 2.00 23.18
C VAL A 765 -19.53 2.19 24.62
N PHE A 766 -18.59 2.44 25.53
CA PHE A 766 -18.84 2.74 26.94
C PHE A 766 -18.81 4.26 27.14
N LEU A 767 -19.93 4.86 27.53
CA LEU A 767 -20.06 6.28 27.84
C LEU A 767 -20.39 6.50 29.32
N THR A 768 -19.79 7.51 29.95
CA THR A 768 -20.17 7.98 31.31
C THR A 768 -20.88 9.32 31.21
N ALA A 769 -22.10 9.42 31.72
CA ALA A 769 -22.90 10.64 31.69
C ALA A 769 -22.45 11.66 32.76
N ARG A 770 -22.58 12.95 32.44
CA ARG A 770 -22.06 14.04 33.29
C ARG A 770 -22.98 14.43 34.46
N LYS A 771 -24.29 14.27 34.31
CA LYS A 771 -25.30 14.47 35.36
C LYS A 771 -26.20 13.24 35.43
N PRO A 772 -26.55 12.74 36.63
CA PRO A 772 -27.53 11.66 36.75
C PRO A 772 -28.94 12.23 36.54
N GLY A 773 -29.64 11.76 35.52
CA GLY A 773 -31.03 12.14 35.23
C GLY A 773 -32.01 11.47 36.19
N ILE A 774 -32.10 11.93 37.44
CA ILE A 774 -33.01 11.36 38.45
C ILE A 774 -34.33 12.15 38.50
N GLN A 775 -35.22 11.89 37.55
CA GLN A 775 -36.62 12.30 37.70
C GLN A 775 -37.30 11.41 38.76
N HIS A 776 -37.76 12.02 39.86
CA HIS A 776 -38.46 11.32 40.93
C HIS A 776 -39.94 11.19 40.56
N GLY A 777 -40.31 10.07 39.95
CA GLY A 777 -41.70 9.67 39.66
C GLY A 777 -42.06 8.31 40.26
N PRO A 778 -43.36 7.96 40.37
CA PRO A 778 -43.80 6.72 41.02
C PRO A 778 -43.47 5.44 40.22
N SER A 779 -43.02 5.57 38.97
CA SER A 779 -42.40 4.51 38.18
C SER A 779 -40.95 4.86 37.91
N PHE A 780 -40.01 4.03 38.39
CA PHE A 780 -38.58 4.12 38.07
C PHE A 780 -38.31 3.74 36.60
N GLN A 781 -38.66 4.63 35.66
CA GLN A 781 -38.15 4.59 34.29
C GLN A 781 -36.84 5.36 34.24
N VAL A 782 -35.72 4.64 34.25
CA VAL A 782 -34.41 5.22 34.02
C VAL A 782 -34.28 5.48 32.52
N LEU A 783 -34.62 6.69 32.09
CA LEU A 783 -34.29 7.19 30.76
C LEU A 783 -32.76 7.23 30.62
N SER A 784 -32.24 6.81 29.46
CA SER A 784 -30.83 7.01 29.15
C SER A 784 -30.54 8.51 29.10
N PRO A 785 -29.49 9.01 29.79
CA PRO A 785 -29.05 10.40 29.66
C PRO A 785 -28.19 10.63 28.40
N LEU A 786 -27.97 9.61 27.57
CA LEU A 786 -27.06 9.63 26.41
C LEU A 786 -27.62 8.77 25.28
N ASP A 787 -27.57 9.30 24.06
CA ASP A 787 -28.01 8.60 22.85
C ASP A 787 -26.85 8.41 21.87
N LEU A 788 -26.81 7.24 21.21
CA LEU A 788 -25.84 6.88 20.18
C LEU A 788 -26.56 6.64 18.86
N ALA A 789 -26.28 7.47 17.86
CA ALA A 789 -26.71 7.28 16.49
C ALA A 789 -25.65 6.51 15.69
N VAL A 790 -26.09 5.60 14.83
CA VAL A 790 -25.26 4.95 13.81
C VAL A 790 -25.91 5.21 12.46
N VAL A 791 -25.19 5.88 11.56
CA VAL A 791 -25.64 6.22 10.21
C VAL A 791 -24.85 5.40 9.21
N LEU A 792 -25.55 4.81 8.23
CA LEU A 792 -24.98 3.98 7.17
C LEU A 792 -25.15 4.67 5.83
N ALA A 793 -24.14 4.59 4.97
CA ALA A 793 -24.21 5.20 3.64
C ALA A 793 -25.09 4.41 2.66
N ASP A 794 -25.05 3.08 2.72
CA ASP A 794 -25.77 2.17 1.82
C ASP A 794 -26.65 1.19 2.63
N PRO A 795 -27.77 1.68 3.20
CA PRO A 795 -28.63 0.90 4.10
C PRO A 795 -29.32 -0.29 3.41
N ASP A 796 -29.33 -0.37 2.08
CA ASP A 796 -29.82 -1.54 1.33
C ASP A 796 -28.82 -2.71 1.34
N CYS A 797 -27.55 -2.43 1.65
CA CYS A 797 -26.45 -3.38 1.60
C CYS A 797 -25.93 -3.79 2.98
N ILE A 798 -25.90 -2.84 3.91
CA ILE A 798 -25.48 -3.05 5.29
C ILE A 798 -26.60 -2.70 6.26
N GLU A 799 -26.58 -3.37 7.41
CA GLU A 799 -27.42 -3.05 8.56
C GLU A 799 -26.55 -2.84 9.80
N ALA A 800 -27.06 -2.04 10.74
CA ALA A 800 -26.44 -1.86 12.04
C ALA A 800 -27.48 -2.06 13.13
N ALA A 801 -27.20 -2.97 14.05
CA ALA A 801 -27.98 -3.20 15.25
C ALA A 801 -27.25 -2.59 16.46
N VAL A 802 -27.93 -1.68 17.17
CA VAL A 802 -27.42 -1.11 18.42
C VAL A 802 -28.23 -1.69 19.59
N LYS A 803 -27.57 -2.34 20.54
CA LYS A 803 -28.20 -2.82 21.79
C LYS A 803 -27.66 -2.01 22.96
N GLU A 804 -28.56 -1.41 23.73
CA GLU A 804 -28.21 -0.58 24.89
C GLU A 804 -28.20 -1.38 26.19
N LYS A 805 -27.29 -1.04 27.10
CA LYS A 805 -27.29 -1.49 28.50
C LYS A 805 -26.93 -0.35 29.44
N VAL A 806 -27.93 0.20 30.13
CA VAL A 806 -27.74 1.20 31.20
C VAL A 806 -27.12 0.56 32.45
N LEU A 807 -26.06 1.17 32.98
CA LEU A 807 -25.36 0.76 34.19
C LEU A 807 -25.51 1.83 35.27
N VAL A 808 -26.68 1.85 35.92
CA VAL A 808 -27.11 2.87 36.90
C VAL A 808 -26.04 3.12 37.98
N ASN A 809 -25.46 2.07 38.56
CA ASN A 809 -24.43 2.14 39.61
C ASN A 809 -23.13 2.89 39.21
N ARG A 810 -22.93 3.17 37.92
CA ARG A 810 -21.75 3.85 37.37
C ARG A 810 -22.09 5.12 36.59
N ASN A 811 -23.37 5.53 36.56
CA ASN A 811 -23.89 6.61 35.71
C ASN A 811 -23.41 6.51 34.25
N SER A 812 -23.40 5.28 33.71
CA SER A 812 -22.77 4.97 32.43
C SER A 812 -23.67 4.09 31.57
N VAL A 813 -23.55 4.19 30.25
CA VAL A 813 -24.29 3.37 29.29
C VAL A 813 -23.28 2.62 28.42
N LEU A 814 -23.59 1.35 28.14
CA LEU A 814 -22.81 0.50 27.24
C LEU A 814 -23.66 0.19 26.01
N PHE A 815 -23.25 0.71 24.86
CA PHE A 815 -23.88 0.41 23.57
C PHE A 815 -23.08 -0.69 22.88
N TRP A 816 -23.75 -1.74 22.43
CA TRP A 816 -23.18 -2.79 21.59
C TRP A 816 -23.59 -2.50 20.16
N VAL A 817 -22.62 -2.26 19.28
CA VAL A 817 -22.84 -1.96 17.87
C VAL A 817 -22.40 -3.17 17.06
N THR A 818 -23.33 -3.75 16.31
CA THR A 818 -23.09 -4.82 15.35
C THR A 818 -23.43 -4.32 13.96
N LEU A 819 -22.44 -4.28 13.06
CA LEU A 819 -22.56 -3.98 11.64
C LEU A 819 -22.55 -5.30 10.86
N SER A 820 -23.51 -5.54 9.96
CA SER A 820 -23.60 -6.77 9.14
C SER A 820 -23.90 -6.49 7.67
N ASP A 821 -23.39 -7.36 6.78
CA ASP A 821 -23.76 -7.41 5.36
C ASP A 821 -25.09 -8.18 5.15
N LYS A 822 -25.97 -7.62 4.29
CA LYS A 822 -27.30 -8.17 3.97
C LYS A 822 -27.30 -9.27 2.90
N ARG A 823 -26.13 -9.65 2.36
CA ARG A 823 -25.91 -10.74 1.37
C ARG A 823 -26.45 -10.47 -0.04
N SER A 824 -26.87 -9.25 -0.34
CA SER A 824 -27.68 -8.90 -1.52
C SER A 824 -27.03 -7.93 -2.52
N CYS A 825 -26.00 -7.16 -2.13
CA CYS A 825 -25.59 -5.98 -2.91
C CYS A 825 -24.38 -6.15 -3.82
N PHE A 826 -23.61 -7.23 -3.69
CA PHE A 826 -22.33 -7.33 -4.37
C PHE A 826 -22.17 -8.68 -5.09
N ASP A 827 -21.59 -8.65 -6.29
CA ASP A 827 -21.30 -9.84 -7.09
C ASP A 827 -19.99 -10.51 -6.65
N GLN A 828 -19.72 -11.71 -7.17
CA GLN A 828 -18.43 -12.36 -6.88
C GLN A 828 -17.28 -11.66 -7.60
N GLY A 829 -16.26 -11.29 -6.83
CA GLY A 829 -15.03 -10.65 -7.32
C GLY A 829 -13.78 -11.31 -6.75
N ILE A 830 -12.65 -11.13 -7.44
CA ILE A 830 -11.34 -11.63 -7.00
C ILE A 830 -10.90 -10.88 -5.73
N SER A 831 -10.21 -11.57 -4.81
CA SER A 831 -9.69 -11.04 -3.53
C SER A 831 -9.06 -9.65 -3.65
N GLY A 832 -9.69 -8.64 -3.03
CA GLY A 832 -9.23 -7.25 -3.00
C GLY A 832 -9.72 -6.35 -4.15
N HIS A 833 -10.34 -6.91 -5.19
CA HIS A 833 -10.74 -6.18 -6.39
C HIS A 833 -12.23 -5.77 -6.38
N HIS A 834 -12.57 -4.72 -7.13
CA HIS A 834 -13.94 -4.23 -7.38
C HIS A 834 -14.78 -3.83 -6.14
N LEU A 835 -14.18 -3.83 -4.95
CA LEU A 835 -14.86 -3.59 -3.66
C LEU A 835 -15.77 -2.36 -3.64
N MET A 836 -17.01 -2.55 -3.18
CA MET A 836 -17.95 -1.46 -2.94
C MET A 836 -17.46 -0.62 -1.76
N LYS A 837 -17.29 0.68 -1.98
CA LYS A 837 -16.92 1.66 -0.95
C LYS A 837 -18.20 2.14 -0.26
N THR A 838 -18.24 2.05 1.06
CA THR A 838 -19.32 2.54 1.91
C THR A 838 -18.75 2.98 3.27
N SER A 839 -19.58 3.36 4.24
CA SER A 839 -19.11 3.76 5.57
C SER A 839 -20.18 3.62 6.65
N MET A 840 -19.69 3.57 7.89
CA MET A 840 -20.48 3.66 9.11
C MET A 840 -20.02 4.88 9.90
N LEU A 841 -20.96 5.77 10.23
CA LEU A 841 -20.74 6.92 11.10
C LEU A 841 -21.36 6.65 12.48
N VAL A 842 -20.54 6.61 13.52
CA VAL A 842 -20.98 6.44 14.92
C VAL A 842 -20.90 7.80 15.61
N LYS A 843 -22.06 8.35 15.97
CA LYS A 843 -22.21 9.71 16.52
C LYS A 843 -22.93 9.70 17.86
N VAL A 844 -22.34 10.27 18.89
CA VAL A 844 -23.03 10.59 20.15
C VAL A 844 -23.82 11.88 19.94
N LEU A 845 -25.13 11.87 20.26
CA LEU A 845 -25.95 13.05 20.04
C LEU A 845 -25.48 14.20 20.96
N GLY A 846 -25.34 15.41 20.38
CA GLY A 846 -24.84 16.59 21.07
C GLY A 846 -23.31 16.67 21.30
N SER A 847 -22.49 15.75 20.74
CA SER A 847 -21.03 15.79 20.93
C SER A 847 -20.23 16.54 19.87
N SER A 848 -20.74 16.65 18.64
CA SER A 848 -20.09 17.32 17.50
C SER A 848 -19.66 18.73 17.89
N GLY A 849 -18.39 19.08 17.68
CA GLY A 849 -17.82 20.37 18.06
C GLY A 849 -17.68 20.61 19.57
N HIS A 850 -18.39 19.90 20.46
CA HIS A 850 -18.49 20.20 21.89
C HIS A 850 -17.67 19.29 22.82
N CYS A 851 -17.34 18.08 22.39
CA CYS A 851 -16.63 17.11 23.22
C CYS A 851 -15.15 17.01 22.87
N PHE A 852 -14.29 17.32 23.85
CA PHE A 852 -12.84 17.25 23.72
C PHE A 852 -12.21 16.40 24.81
N GLN A 853 -11.22 15.58 24.43
CA GLN A 853 -10.36 14.85 25.35
C GLN A 853 -8.94 15.39 25.26
N ASN A 854 -8.34 15.72 26.39
CA ASN A 854 -6.91 16.00 26.46
C ASN A 854 -6.13 14.68 26.51
N THR A 855 -5.12 14.54 25.67
CA THR A 855 -4.24 13.36 25.57
C THR A 855 -2.78 13.80 25.57
N ASN A 856 -1.86 12.88 25.80
CA ASN A 856 -0.41 13.16 25.72
C ASN A 856 0.05 13.55 24.30
N GLN A 857 -0.80 13.41 23.28
CA GLN A 857 -0.55 13.83 21.89
C GLN A 857 -1.26 15.16 21.53
N GLY A 858 -1.93 15.79 22.50
CA GLY A 858 -2.74 17.00 22.31
C GLY A 858 -4.24 16.77 22.54
N LEU A 859 -5.02 17.79 22.19
CA LEU A 859 -6.48 17.78 22.30
C LEU A 859 -7.09 17.02 21.11
N ARG A 860 -8.07 16.15 21.35
CA ARG A 860 -8.78 15.37 20.31
C ARG A 860 -10.29 15.50 20.50
N MET A 861 -11.03 15.75 19.42
CA MET A 861 -12.49 15.76 19.44
C MET A 861 -13.03 14.33 19.66
N GLN A 862 -14.14 14.20 20.38
CA GLN A 862 -14.74 12.92 20.77
C GLN A 862 -16.22 12.81 20.36
N GLY A 863 -16.68 11.57 20.19
CA GLY A 863 -18.09 11.27 19.94
C GLY A 863 -18.55 11.33 18.49
N ASN A 864 -17.68 11.62 17.51
CA ASN A 864 -17.95 11.38 16.09
C ASN A 864 -16.87 10.48 15.51
N LEU A 865 -17.23 9.31 15.00
CA LEU A 865 -16.31 8.31 14.47
C LEU A 865 -16.83 7.78 13.13
N MET A 866 -16.24 8.24 12.03
CA MET A 866 -16.50 7.73 10.68
C MET A 866 -15.49 6.61 10.37
N VAL A 867 -15.99 5.45 9.94
CA VAL A 867 -15.17 4.30 9.54
C VAL A 867 -15.54 3.89 8.11
N PRO A 868 -14.58 3.94 7.16
CA PRO A 868 -14.73 3.36 5.83
C PRO A 868 -14.96 1.85 5.89
N VAL A 869 -15.93 1.37 5.13
CA VAL A 869 -16.29 -0.04 5.01
C VAL A 869 -16.17 -0.44 3.55
N LEU A 870 -15.64 -1.64 3.30
CA LEU A 870 -15.41 -2.20 1.96
C LEU A 870 -16.12 -3.54 1.86
N ILE A 871 -17.16 -3.62 1.03
CA ILE A 871 -17.93 -4.85 0.82
C ILE A 871 -17.41 -5.59 -0.42
N GLY A 872 -17.20 -6.89 -0.30
CA GLY A 872 -16.76 -7.76 -1.38
C GLY A 872 -15.79 -8.84 -0.89
N CYS A 873 -14.96 -9.40 -1.79
CA CYS A 873 -13.97 -10.39 -1.39
C CYS A 873 -12.77 -9.72 -0.69
N PRO A 874 -12.53 -9.96 0.62
CA PRO A 874 -11.45 -9.30 1.35
C PRO A 874 -10.07 -9.75 0.83
N PRO A 875 -9.08 -8.83 0.74
CA PRO A 875 -7.74 -9.15 0.27
C PRO A 875 -7.04 -10.20 1.15
N GLY A 876 -6.18 -11.01 0.54
CA GLY A 876 -5.35 -12.02 1.21
C GLY A 876 -6.01 -13.40 1.39
N LYS A 877 -7.30 -13.57 1.03
CA LYS A 877 -7.90 -14.90 0.89
C LYS A 877 -7.58 -15.48 -0.49
N ARG A 878 -7.20 -16.75 -0.55
CA ARG A 878 -6.94 -17.45 -1.82
C ARG A 878 -7.41 -18.90 -1.80
N LEU A 879 -7.67 -19.45 -2.98
CA LEU A 879 -7.84 -20.89 -3.20
C LEU A 879 -6.47 -21.49 -3.57
N ALA A 880 -6.17 -22.68 -3.06
CA ALA A 880 -4.95 -23.42 -3.38
C ALA A 880 -5.24 -24.93 -3.45
N LEU A 881 -4.45 -25.67 -4.24
CA LEU A 881 -4.56 -27.13 -4.31
C LEU A 881 -3.97 -27.76 -3.03
N ASP A 882 -4.75 -28.58 -2.32
CA ASP A 882 -4.27 -29.38 -1.20
C ASP A 882 -3.46 -30.56 -1.75
N ILE A 883 -2.17 -30.34 -2.00
CA ILE A 883 -1.35 -31.36 -2.64
C ILE A 883 -1.16 -32.59 -1.76
N ALA A 884 -1.02 -32.39 -0.44
CA ALA A 884 -0.77 -33.48 0.51
C ALA A 884 -1.99 -34.41 0.60
N TYR A 885 -3.18 -33.85 0.79
CA TYR A 885 -4.41 -34.65 0.88
C TYR A 885 -4.81 -35.22 -0.50
N THR A 886 -4.63 -34.47 -1.59
CA THR A 886 -4.85 -34.95 -2.96
C THR A 886 -4.01 -36.20 -3.23
N LEU A 887 -2.69 -36.15 -3.03
CA LEU A 887 -1.82 -37.32 -3.24
C LEU A 887 -2.20 -38.49 -2.32
N GLN A 888 -2.48 -38.23 -1.05
CA GLN A 888 -2.87 -39.28 -0.10
C GLN A 888 -4.18 -39.98 -0.51
N HIS A 889 -5.20 -39.21 -0.91
CA HIS A 889 -6.50 -39.74 -1.30
C HIS A 889 -6.43 -40.55 -2.61
N ASN A 890 -5.78 -39.99 -3.64
CA ASN A 890 -5.63 -40.66 -4.94
C ASN A 890 -4.88 -42.00 -4.80
N ARG A 891 -3.81 -42.05 -3.97
CA ARG A 891 -3.07 -43.28 -3.67
C ARG A 891 -3.94 -44.36 -3.00
N VAL A 892 -4.89 -43.97 -2.16
CA VAL A 892 -5.80 -44.91 -1.48
C VAL A 892 -6.87 -45.43 -2.43
N GLN A 893 -7.47 -44.57 -3.27
CA GLN A 893 -8.54 -44.99 -4.21
C GLN A 893 -7.99 -45.82 -5.37
N ASN A 894 -6.95 -45.32 -6.06
CA ASN A 894 -6.42 -45.95 -7.27
C ASN A 894 -5.49 -47.14 -6.94
N LYS A 895 -5.03 -47.28 -5.69
CA LYS A 895 -4.17 -48.36 -5.18
C LYS A 895 -2.81 -48.49 -5.89
N HIS A 896 -2.41 -47.47 -6.65
CA HIS A 896 -1.11 -47.36 -7.31
C HIS A 896 -0.18 -46.37 -6.58
N TYR A 897 1.12 -46.49 -6.85
CA TYR A 897 2.16 -45.56 -6.38
C TYR A 897 2.43 -44.51 -7.46
N PHE A 898 2.81 -43.30 -7.04
CA PHE A 898 3.21 -42.22 -7.95
C PHE A 898 4.65 -42.43 -8.44
N ASP A 899 4.80 -43.05 -9.61
CA ASP A 899 6.09 -43.30 -10.26
C ASP A 899 6.41 -42.23 -11.34
N CYS A 900 6.81 -41.04 -10.90
CA CYS A 900 7.24 -39.96 -11.80
C CYS A 900 8.63 -40.26 -12.39
N VAL A 901 8.79 -40.14 -13.71
CA VAL A 901 10.09 -40.30 -14.40
C VAL A 901 11.11 -39.25 -13.94
N LYS A 902 10.63 -38.03 -13.66
CA LYS A 902 11.33 -36.98 -12.91
C LYS A 902 10.44 -36.55 -11.76
N VAL A 903 10.91 -36.68 -10.54
CA VAL A 903 10.19 -36.21 -9.35
C VAL A 903 10.49 -34.72 -9.17
N ASP A 904 9.48 -33.89 -9.35
CA ASP A 904 9.48 -32.50 -8.89
C ASP A 904 8.77 -32.45 -7.51
N PRO A 905 9.42 -31.98 -6.44
CA PRO A 905 8.80 -31.90 -5.12
C PRO A 905 7.71 -30.83 -5.01
N GLU A 906 7.62 -29.87 -5.94
CA GLU A 906 6.57 -28.84 -5.99
C GLU A 906 5.47 -29.14 -7.00
N MET A 907 5.71 -30.00 -7.99
CA MET A 907 4.73 -30.38 -9.02
C MET A 907 4.53 -31.91 -9.07
N PRO A 908 3.38 -32.43 -8.61
CA PRO A 908 3.07 -33.86 -8.72
C PRO A 908 2.91 -34.29 -10.18
N CYS A 909 3.25 -35.55 -10.48
CA CYS A 909 2.80 -36.23 -11.67
C CYS A 909 1.58 -37.11 -11.37
N PHE A 910 0.70 -37.29 -12.35
CA PHE A 910 -0.45 -38.20 -12.30
C PHE A 910 -0.45 -39.14 -13.52
N LEU A 911 -0.87 -40.39 -13.33
CA LEU A 911 -0.97 -41.36 -14.41
C LEU A 911 -2.24 -41.11 -15.23
N PHE A 912 -2.14 -41.04 -16.56
CA PHE A 912 -3.28 -40.75 -17.44
C PHE A 912 -4.51 -41.67 -17.23
N ARG A 913 -4.27 -42.93 -16.86
CA ARG A 913 -5.33 -43.95 -16.68
C ARG A 913 -6.07 -43.84 -15.34
N ASP A 914 -5.51 -43.11 -14.38
CA ASP A 914 -6.04 -43.03 -13.02
C ASP A 914 -7.09 -41.92 -12.92
N ILE A 915 -8.16 -42.16 -12.14
CA ILE A 915 -9.13 -41.11 -11.83
C ILE A 915 -8.46 -40.10 -10.91
N PHE A 916 -8.53 -38.82 -11.28
CA PHE A 916 -7.95 -37.72 -10.52
C PHE A 916 -8.99 -37.10 -9.57
N TYR A 917 -8.70 -37.12 -8.26
CA TYR A 917 -9.54 -36.55 -7.21
C TYR A 917 -8.89 -35.27 -6.64
N PRO A 918 -9.23 -34.07 -7.14
CA PRO A 918 -8.67 -32.81 -6.64
C PRO A 918 -9.33 -32.36 -5.33
N PHE A 919 -8.52 -31.89 -4.38
CA PHE A 919 -8.98 -31.21 -3.17
C PHE A 919 -8.34 -29.84 -3.03
N PHE A 920 -9.09 -28.87 -2.52
CA PHE A 920 -8.66 -27.48 -2.41
C PHE A 920 -8.74 -26.96 -0.98
N LEU A 921 -7.89 -26.01 -0.64
CA LEU A 921 -7.92 -25.23 0.60
C LEU A 921 -8.31 -23.78 0.29
N ILE A 922 -9.13 -23.19 1.14
CA ILE A 922 -9.10 -21.74 1.34
C ILE A 922 -7.98 -21.46 2.33
N GLN A 923 -7.05 -20.58 1.96
CA GLN A 923 -6.03 -20.05 2.85
C GLN A 923 -6.23 -18.56 3.03
N ASP A 924 -6.31 -18.11 4.27
CA ASP A 924 -6.29 -16.72 4.66
C ASP A 924 -4.85 -16.34 5.05
N LEU A 925 -4.15 -15.66 4.13
CA LEU A 925 -2.76 -15.25 4.35
C LEU A 925 -2.61 -14.23 5.49
N VAL A 926 -3.68 -13.55 5.89
CA VAL A 926 -3.65 -12.49 6.91
C VAL A 926 -3.84 -13.05 8.31
N THR A 927 -4.85 -13.91 8.51
CA THR A 927 -5.18 -14.46 9.83
C THR A 927 -4.45 -15.77 10.13
N GLY A 928 -3.93 -16.45 9.10
CA GLY A 928 -3.36 -17.78 9.23
C GLY A 928 -4.42 -18.88 9.32
N ASP A 929 -5.68 -18.59 9.01
CA ASP A 929 -6.72 -19.60 8.92
C ASP A 929 -6.57 -20.39 7.60
N SER A 930 -6.51 -21.72 7.69
CA SER A 930 -6.55 -22.60 6.53
C SER A 930 -7.58 -23.72 6.73
N GLY A 931 -8.40 -23.97 5.72
CA GLY A 931 -9.45 -25.00 5.78
C GLY A 931 -9.85 -25.52 4.40
N SER A 932 -10.35 -26.75 4.35
CA SER A 932 -10.78 -27.37 3.10
C SER A 932 -11.94 -26.61 2.46
N PHE A 933 -11.85 -26.36 1.16
CA PHE A 933 -12.95 -25.80 0.39
C PHE A 933 -14.05 -26.85 0.21
N GLN A 934 -15.24 -26.52 0.70
CA GLN A 934 -16.45 -27.36 0.65
C GLN A 934 -17.49 -26.85 -0.36
N GLY A 935 -17.23 -25.72 -1.01
CA GLY A 935 -18.11 -25.13 -2.00
C GLY A 935 -18.09 -25.88 -3.35
N SER A 936 -19.01 -25.51 -4.22
CA SER A 936 -19.08 -26.01 -5.59
C SER A 936 -18.22 -25.16 -6.53
N TYR A 937 -17.62 -25.80 -7.53
CA TYR A 937 -16.71 -25.15 -8.48
C TYR A 937 -16.84 -25.74 -9.90
N VAL A 938 -16.37 -24.98 -10.88
CA VAL A 938 -16.15 -25.44 -12.26
C VAL A 938 -14.64 -25.63 -12.45
N LEU A 939 -14.26 -26.71 -13.12
CA LEU A 939 -12.89 -26.96 -13.58
C LEU A 939 -12.84 -26.81 -15.11
N LYS A 940 -11.77 -26.19 -15.62
CA LYS A 940 -11.53 -25.99 -17.05
C LYS A 940 -10.05 -26.18 -17.37
N VAL A 941 -9.75 -26.97 -18.39
CA VAL A 941 -8.43 -27.01 -19.03
C VAL A 941 -8.34 -25.80 -19.97
N VAL A 942 -7.45 -24.85 -19.64
CA VAL A 942 -7.29 -23.56 -20.34
C VAL A 942 -5.98 -23.43 -21.11
N GLY A 943 -5.16 -24.48 -21.09
CA GLY A 943 -3.94 -24.56 -21.87
C GLY A 943 -3.23 -25.89 -21.68
N GLY A 944 -2.16 -26.10 -22.43
CA GLY A 944 -1.27 -27.23 -22.22
C GLY A 944 -0.21 -27.41 -23.31
N GLY A 945 0.75 -28.30 -23.04
CA GLY A 945 1.85 -28.62 -23.94
C GLY A 945 2.68 -29.83 -23.47
N PRO A 946 3.52 -30.41 -24.34
CA PRO A 946 4.36 -31.57 -24.01
C PRO A 946 5.55 -31.24 -23.07
N THR A 947 5.92 -29.97 -22.94
CA THR A 947 6.93 -29.48 -21.98
C THR A 947 6.46 -28.17 -21.34
N LEU A 948 7.03 -27.81 -20.18
CA LEU A 948 6.70 -26.56 -19.47
C LEU A 948 6.86 -25.32 -20.37
N ASP A 949 7.92 -25.24 -21.16
CA ASP A 949 8.19 -24.11 -22.07
C ASP A 949 7.28 -24.07 -23.31
N THR A 950 6.51 -25.14 -23.57
CA THR A 950 5.64 -25.27 -24.77
C THR A 950 4.15 -25.24 -24.42
N ILE A 951 3.78 -24.88 -23.19
CA ILE A 951 2.38 -24.72 -22.79
C ILE A 951 1.75 -23.54 -23.56
N LYS A 952 0.82 -23.85 -24.45
CA LYS A 952 -0.01 -22.87 -25.17
C LYS A 952 -1.29 -22.61 -24.36
N GLU A 953 -1.68 -21.35 -24.21
CA GLU A 953 -3.03 -20.98 -23.75
C GLU A 953 -4.05 -21.20 -24.87
N TYR A 954 -5.25 -21.65 -24.50
CA TYR A 954 -6.34 -21.97 -25.42
C TYR A 954 -7.26 -20.76 -25.60
N SER A 955 -7.83 -20.57 -26.80
CA SER A 955 -8.87 -19.56 -27.00
C SER A 955 -10.19 -19.96 -26.34
N GLU A 956 -11.12 -19.04 -26.13
CA GLU A 956 -12.43 -19.36 -25.52
C GLU A 956 -13.20 -20.46 -26.29
N GLU A 957 -13.07 -20.50 -27.62
CA GLU A 957 -13.67 -21.56 -28.45
C GLU A 957 -12.96 -22.91 -28.29
N GLU A 958 -11.63 -22.91 -28.13
CA GLU A 958 -10.85 -24.11 -27.79
C GLU A 958 -11.22 -24.60 -26.38
N ILE A 959 -11.31 -23.70 -25.39
CA ILE A 959 -11.72 -23.99 -24.02
C ILE A 959 -13.12 -24.60 -23.99
N TYR A 960 -14.10 -24.02 -24.69
CA TYR A 960 -15.45 -24.58 -24.76
C TYR A 960 -15.43 -26.01 -25.34
N ARG A 961 -14.77 -26.21 -26.49
CA ARG A 961 -14.69 -27.52 -27.17
C ARG A 961 -14.04 -28.61 -26.31
N PHE A 962 -12.92 -28.29 -25.66
CA PHE A 962 -12.13 -29.26 -24.90
C PHE A 962 -12.73 -29.64 -23.54
N ASN A 963 -13.70 -28.86 -23.03
CA ASN A 963 -14.26 -29.03 -21.68
C ASN A 963 -15.78 -29.23 -21.63
N SER A 964 -16.53 -28.85 -22.67
CA SER A 964 -18.00 -28.85 -22.60
C SER A 964 -18.61 -30.22 -22.89
N PRO A 965 -19.49 -30.76 -22.02
CA PRO A 965 -20.19 -32.03 -22.26
C PRO A 965 -21.15 -31.97 -23.47
N LEU A 966 -21.39 -30.76 -24.02
CA LEU A 966 -22.16 -30.55 -25.24
C LEU A 966 -21.34 -30.71 -26.52
N ASP A 967 -20.00 -30.78 -26.46
CA ASP A 967 -19.17 -31.00 -27.66
C ASP A 967 -19.45 -32.36 -28.29
N LYS A 968 -19.57 -32.35 -29.63
CA LYS A 968 -19.72 -33.55 -30.46
C LYS A 968 -18.62 -33.67 -31.53
N THR A 969 -17.63 -32.78 -31.49
CA THR A 969 -16.50 -32.80 -32.44
C THR A 969 -15.41 -33.80 -32.06
N GLY A 970 -15.55 -34.51 -30.93
CA GLY A 970 -14.56 -35.49 -30.48
C GLY A 970 -13.27 -34.82 -30.00
N SER A 971 -13.41 -33.68 -29.31
CA SER A 971 -12.28 -32.85 -28.87
C SER A 971 -12.09 -32.80 -27.35
N LEU A 972 -13.00 -33.41 -26.58
CA LEU A 972 -12.95 -33.46 -25.12
C LEU A 972 -11.61 -33.99 -24.59
N ILE A 973 -11.04 -33.25 -23.63
CA ILE A 973 -9.81 -33.62 -22.93
C ILE A 973 -10.12 -34.50 -21.71
N TRP A 974 -11.23 -34.27 -21.02
CA TRP A 974 -11.61 -34.96 -19.78
C TRP A 974 -13.13 -35.09 -19.64
N THR A 975 -13.58 -35.90 -18.67
CA THR A 975 -14.98 -36.05 -18.26
C THR A 975 -15.10 -36.36 -16.77
N THR A 976 -16.32 -36.40 -16.23
CA THR A 976 -16.64 -36.81 -14.86
C THR A 976 -18.00 -37.51 -14.83
N GLU A 977 -18.22 -38.40 -13.86
CA GLU A 977 -19.53 -39.05 -13.65
C GLU A 977 -20.60 -38.10 -13.05
N ASN A 978 -20.19 -36.91 -12.59
CA ASN A 978 -21.13 -35.90 -12.07
C ASN A 978 -22.06 -35.38 -13.20
N THR A 979 -23.38 -35.54 -13.01
CA THR A 979 -24.39 -35.08 -13.97
C THR A 979 -24.83 -33.62 -13.78
N THR A 980 -24.31 -32.91 -12.78
CA THR A 980 -24.65 -31.50 -12.50
C THR A 980 -23.84 -30.56 -13.37
N THR A 981 -24.49 -29.70 -14.15
CA THR A 981 -23.87 -28.70 -15.03
C THR A 981 -24.31 -27.28 -14.65
N THR A 982 -23.63 -26.28 -15.22
CA THR A 982 -24.04 -24.86 -15.18
C THR A 982 -25.41 -24.64 -15.84
N GLU A 983 -26.05 -23.48 -15.59
CA GLU A 983 -27.41 -23.16 -16.09
C GLU A 983 -27.50 -23.16 -17.63
N ASP A 984 -26.40 -22.83 -18.31
CA ASP A 984 -26.22 -22.89 -19.77
C ASP A 984 -25.84 -24.28 -20.29
N LEU A 985 -25.72 -25.28 -19.40
CA LEU A 985 -25.21 -26.63 -19.64
C LEU A 985 -23.77 -26.68 -20.20
N ALA A 986 -23.03 -25.57 -20.19
CA ALA A 986 -21.75 -25.46 -20.87
C ALA A 986 -20.60 -26.19 -20.16
N PHE A 987 -20.63 -26.30 -18.82
CA PHE A 987 -19.56 -26.93 -18.03
C PHE A 987 -20.12 -27.78 -16.88
N ASN A 988 -19.35 -28.81 -16.47
CA ASN A 988 -19.68 -29.66 -15.33
C ASN A 988 -19.37 -28.94 -14.00
N ILE A 989 -20.26 -29.10 -13.02
CA ILE A 989 -20.11 -28.63 -11.64
C ILE A 989 -19.57 -29.75 -10.78
N MET A 990 -18.50 -29.43 -10.06
CA MET A 990 -17.82 -30.30 -9.10
C MET A 990 -17.95 -29.74 -7.67
N SER A 991 -17.63 -30.58 -6.70
CA SER A 991 -17.59 -30.23 -5.27
C SER A 991 -16.61 -31.16 -4.54
N HIS A 992 -16.39 -30.92 -3.25
CA HIS A 992 -15.54 -31.76 -2.40
C HIS A 992 -15.91 -33.26 -2.42
N ASN A 993 -17.18 -33.60 -2.66
CA ASN A 993 -17.69 -34.98 -2.69
C ASN A 993 -17.82 -35.55 -4.12
N SER A 994 -17.21 -34.92 -5.13
CA SER A 994 -17.29 -35.37 -6.53
C SER A 994 -16.58 -36.72 -6.76
N LEU A 995 -17.05 -37.46 -7.78
CA LEU A 995 -16.54 -38.78 -8.14
C LEU A 995 -15.19 -38.76 -8.90
N GLY A 996 -14.53 -37.59 -8.97
CA GLY A 996 -13.25 -37.41 -9.64
C GLY A 996 -13.36 -37.08 -11.14
N ILE A 997 -12.19 -37.05 -11.79
CA ILE A 997 -11.97 -36.66 -13.19
C ILE A 997 -11.32 -37.81 -13.95
N GLU A 998 -11.87 -38.15 -15.11
CA GLU A 998 -11.31 -39.12 -16.06
C GLU A 998 -10.71 -38.37 -17.27
N TRP A 999 -9.49 -38.73 -17.66
CA TRP A 999 -8.79 -38.12 -18.80
C TRP A 999 -9.09 -38.91 -20.09
N LEU A 1000 -9.48 -38.20 -21.15
CA LEU A 1000 -9.95 -38.79 -22.41
C LEU A 1000 -8.98 -38.55 -23.57
N CYS A 1001 -8.51 -37.31 -23.75
CA CYS A 1001 -7.67 -36.87 -24.89
C CYS A 1001 -8.14 -37.44 -26.24
N LEU A 1002 -9.38 -37.11 -26.65
CA LEU A 1002 -9.98 -37.56 -27.92
C LEU A 1002 -9.24 -37.03 -29.15
N GLU A 1003 -9.49 -37.62 -30.33
CA GLU A 1003 -8.70 -37.44 -31.56
C GLU A 1003 -8.42 -35.98 -31.97
N ASN A 1004 -9.37 -35.06 -31.73
CA ASN A 1004 -9.23 -33.64 -32.08
C ASN A 1004 -8.69 -32.76 -30.93
N SER A 1005 -8.17 -33.38 -29.86
CA SER A 1005 -7.55 -32.70 -28.72
C SER A 1005 -6.01 -32.62 -28.86
N PRO A 1006 -5.36 -31.59 -28.30
CA PRO A 1006 -3.90 -31.41 -28.41
C PRO A 1006 -3.06 -32.47 -27.69
N CYS A 1007 -3.66 -33.28 -26.81
CA CYS A 1007 -2.98 -34.32 -26.05
C CYS A 1007 -3.07 -35.73 -26.67
N HIS A 1008 -3.75 -35.91 -27.82
CA HIS A 1008 -4.02 -37.23 -28.41
C HIS A 1008 -2.81 -37.95 -29.03
N ASP A 1009 -1.92 -37.24 -29.73
CA ASP A 1009 -0.79 -37.85 -30.47
C ASP A 1009 0.55 -37.14 -30.18
N THR A 1010 0.87 -37.01 -28.89
CA THR A 1010 2.12 -36.43 -28.37
C THR A 1010 3.35 -37.25 -28.76
N ILE A 1011 4.45 -36.57 -29.12
CA ILE A 1011 5.69 -37.24 -29.56
C ILE A 1011 6.51 -37.61 -28.32
N PRO A 1012 6.82 -38.90 -28.06
CA PRO A 1012 7.68 -39.27 -26.94
C PRO A 1012 9.12 -38.78 -27.19
N HIS A 1013 9.68 -38.02 -26.25
CA HIS A 1013 11.05 -37.51 -26.32
C HIS A 1013 12.12 -38.54 -25.90
N SER A 1014 11.72 -39.72 -25.42
CA SER A 1014 12.62 -40.77 -24.93
C SER A 1014 12.00 -42.17 -25.09
N ILE A 1015 12.58 -43.18 -24.45
CA ILE A 1015 12.02 -44.54 -24.35
C ILE A 1015 10.82 -44.64 -23.40
N PHE A 1016 10.53 -43.60 -22.60
CA PHE A 1016 9.36 -43.54 -21.74
C PHE A 1016 8.11 -43.11 -22.50
N ALA A 1017 6.94 -43.44 -21.95
CA ALA A 1017 5.65 -43.00 -22.50
C ALA A 1017 5.55 -41.47 -22.56
N PRO A 1018 4.75 -40.89 -23.48
CA PRO A 1018 4.59 -39.44 -23.55
C PRO A 1018 4.06 -38.83 -22.25
N GLU A 1019 4.44 -37.58 -22.05
CA GLU A 1019 4.01 -36.72 -20.94
C GLU A 1019 3.35 -35.46 -21.50
N PHE A 1020 2.45 -34.86 -20.72
CA PHE A 1020 1.76 -33.62 -21.10
C PHE A 1020 1.46 -32.79 -19.84
N PHE A 1021 1.62 -31.48 -19.95
CA PHE A 1021 1.32 -30.53 -18.90
C PHE A 1021 0.01 -29.81 -19.25
N PHE A 1022 -0.99 -29.96 -18.39
CA PHE A 1022 -2.26 -29.23 -18.51
C PHE A 1022 -2.24 -27.99 -17.62
N LYS A 1023 -2.69 -26.86 -18.15
CA LYS A 1023 -2.97 -25.65 -17.38
C LYS A 1023 -4.45 -25.68 -17.01
N VAL A 1024 -4.74 -25.90 -15.74
CA VAL A 1024 -6.09 -26.11 -15.20
C VAL A 1024 -6.52 -24.89 -14.41
N LEU A 1025 -7.70 -24.35 -14.73
CA LEU A 1025 -8.37 -23.28 -14.02
C LEU A 1025 -9.55 -23.84 -13.24
N VAL A 1026 -9.67 -23.43 -11.98
CA VAL A 1026 -10.80 -23.72 -11.09
C VAL A 1026 -11.38 -22.40 -10.61
N SER A 1027 -12.71 -22.27 -10.62
CA SER A 1027 -13.42 -21.11 -10.06
C SER A 1027 -14.79 -21.54 -9.51
N ASN A 1028 -15.22 -20.90 -8.44
CA ASN A 1028 -16.55 -21.06 -7.83
C ASN A 1028 -17.59 -20.06 -8.40
N ARG A 1029 -17.18 -19.14 -9.28
CA ARG A 1029 -17.99 -18.02 -9.78
C ARG A 1029 -19.30 -18.47 -10.39
N GLY A 1030 -20.40 -17.88 -9.94
CA GLY A 1030 -21.76 -18.15 -10.42
C GLY A 1030 -22.35 -19.47 -9.94
N VAL A 1031 -21.54 -20.36 -9.35
CA VAL A 1031 -21.93 -21.71 -8.92
C VAL A 1031 -22.08 -21.80 -7.40
N ASP A 1032 -21.12 -21.31 -6.63
CA ASP A 1032 -21.25 -21.16 -5.17
C ASP A 1032 -21.49 -19.69 -4.82
N LYS A 1033 -22.68 -19.40 -4.27
CA LYS A 1033 -23.12 -18.05 -3.87
C LYS A 1033 -22.94 -17.77 -2.37
N SER A 1034 -22.17 -18.61 -1.64
CA SER A 1034 -21.94 -18.49 -0.19
C SER A 1034 -21.08 -17.30 0.23
N THR A 1035 -20.19 -16.82 -0.65
CA THR A 1035 -19.21 -15.74 -0.42
C THR A 1035 -19.28 -14.71 -1.55
N TYR A 1036 -18.72 -13.51 -1.33
CA TYR A 1036 -18.44 -12.55 -2.41
C TYR A 1036 -17.10 -12.81 -3.12
N CYS A 1037 -16.36 -13.87 -2.73
CA CYS A 1037 -15.14 -14.29 -3.39
C CYS A 1037 -15.40 -15.15 -4.63
N ASP A 1038 -14.87 -14.68 -5.76
CA ASP A 1038 -14.45 -15.52 -6.88
C ASP A 1038 -13.10 -16.17 -6.49
N TYR A 1039 -13.19 -17.37 -5.94
CA TYR A 1039 -12.06 -18.22 -5.62
C TYR A 1039 -11.53 -18.87 -6.90
N GLN A 1040 -10.78 -18.09 -7.66
CA GLN A 1040 -10.08 -18.55 -8.85
C GLN A 1040 -8.70 -19.10 -8.49
N LEU A 1041 -8.36 -20.28 -9.03
CA LEU A 1041 -7.03 -20.90 -8.96
C LEU A 1041 -6.65 -21.42 -10.34
N THR A 1042 -5.46 -21.06 -10.82
CA THR A 1042 -4.86 -21.66 -12.02
C THR A 1042 -3.60 -22.40 -11.63
N PHE A 1043 -3.49 -23.67 -11.97
CA PHE A 1043 -2.36 -24.53 -11.62
C PHE A 1043 -1.94 -25.43 -12.79
N LEU A 1044 -0.75 -26.02 -12.71
CA LEU A 1044 -0.27 -26.99 -13.71
C LEU A 1044 -0.49 -28.41 -13.18
N LEU A 1045 -0.81 -29.32 -14.09
CA LEU A 1045 -0.98 -30.72 -13.78
C LEU A 1045 -0.16 -31.53 -14.79
N HIS A 1046 0.87 -32.22 -14.29
CA HIS A 1046 1.74 -33.08 -15.10
C HIS A 1046 1.09 -34.47 -15.21
N ILE A 1047 0.73 -34.85 -16.43
CA ILE A 1047 0.23 -36.21 -16.72
C ILE A 1047 1.28 -36.97 -17.49
N HIS A 1048 1.54 -38.21 -17.09
CA HIS A 1048 2.41 -39.15 -17.78
C HIS A 1048 1.67 -40.43 -18.17
N GLY A 1049 2.24 -41.18 -19.12
CA GLY A 1049 1.65 -42.44 -19.57
C GLY A 1049 0.50 -42.26 -20.56
N LEU A 1050 0.47 -41.14 -21.31
CA LEU A 1050 -0.55 -40.94 -22.34
C LEU A 1050 -0.44 -42.05 -23.42
N PRO A 1051 -1.56 -42.60 -23.90
CA PRO A 1051 -1.55 -43.62 -24.93
C PRO A 1051 -1.04 -43.05 -26.26
N LEU A 1052 -0.21 -43.82 -26.97
CA LEU A 1052 0.17 -43.49 -28.34
C LEU A 1052 -1.00 -43.76 -29.28
N SER A 1053 -1.23 -42.88 -30.26
CA SER A 1053 -2.22 -43.11 -31.31
C SER A 1053 -1.96 -44.47 -32.00
N ALA A 1054 -3.03 -45.20 -32.36
CA ALA A 1054 -2.90 -46.53 -32.94
C ALA A 1054 -2.01 -46.55 -34.20
N ARG A 1055 -2.07 -45.46 -34.99
CA ARG A 1055 -1.21 -45.26 -36.17
C ARG A 1055 0.27 -45.13 -35.82
N ARG A 1056 0.61 -44.37 -34.77
CA ARG A 1056 2.00 -44.17 -34.33
C ARG A 1056 2.56 -45.39 -33.60
N ALA A 1057 1.75 -46.04 -32.75
CA ALA A 1057 2.10 -47.30 -32.10
C ALA A 1057 2.42 -48.40 -33.13
N PHE A 1058 1.60 -48.53 -34.18
CA PHE A 1058 1.86 -49.46 -35.28
C PHE A 1058 3.14 -49.11 -36.06
N LEU A 1059 3.40 -47.82 -36.30
CA LEU A 1059 4.63 -47.34 -36.96
C LEU A 1059 5.89 -47.69 -36.15
N ILE A 1060 5.86 -47.44 -34.83
CA ILE A 1060 6.97 -47.77 -33.91
C ILE A 1060 7.19 -49.29 -33.86
N LEU A 1061 6.12 -50.09 -33.80
CA LEU A 1061 6.20 -51.55 -33.82
C LEU A 1061 6.76 -52.09 -35.14
N LEU A 1062 6.37 -51.52 -36.28
CA LEU A 1062 6.86 -51.93 -37.59
C LEU A 1062 8.35 -51.57 -37.77
N VAL A 1063 8.78 -50.40 -37.31
CA VAL A 1063 10.19 -49.99 -37.32
C VAL A 1063 11.02 -50.85 -36.37
N SER A 1064 10.58 -51.08 -35.13
CA SER A 1064 11.32 -51.88 -34.16
C SER A 1064 11.40 -53.35 -34.56
N ALA A 1065 10.33 -53.94 -35.11
CA ALA A 1065 10.35 -55.27 -35.68
C ALA A 1065 11.31 -55.38 -36.88
N SER A 1066 11.33 -54.38 -37.77
CA SER A 1066 12.27 -54.33 -38.90
C SER A 1066 13.73 -54.24 -38.45
N LEU A 1067 14.00 -53.45 -37.41
CA LEU A 1067 15.33 -53.26 -36.82
C LEU A 1067 15.80 -54.53 -36.09
N PHE A 1068 14.89 -55.19 -35.35
CA PHE A 1068 15.15 -56.48 -34.70
C PHE A 1068 15.40 -57.59 -35.71
N VAL A 1069 14.58 -57.72 -36.75
CA VAL A 1069 14.80 -58.68 -37.85
C VAL A 1069 16.12 -58.38 -38.57
N GLY A 1070 16.45 -57.11 -38.81
CA GLY A 1070 17.74 -56.69 -39.34
C GLY A 1070 18.92 -57.11 -38.47
N LEU A 1071 18.83 -56.92 -37.15
CA LEU A 1071 19.85 -57.36 -36.18
C LEU A 1071 19.96 -58.90 -36.10
N VAL A 1072 18.84 -59.63 -36.17
CA VAL A 1072 18.85 -61.11 -36.21
C VAL A 1072 19.47 -61.62 -37.51
N ILE A 1073 19.16 -61.01 -38.65
CA ILE A 1073 19.80 -61.34 -39.94
C ILE A 1073 21.30 -61.01 -39.89
N LEU A 1074 21.68 -59.84 -39.35
CA LEU A 1074 23.09 -59.46 -39.16
C LEU A 1074 23.81 -60.46 -38.24
N TYR A 1075 23.20 -60.87 -37.13
CA TYR A 1075 23.74 -61.86 -36.20
C TYR A 1075 23.90 -63.23 -36.88
N ILE A 1076 22.91 -63.70 -37.65
CA ILE A 1076 23.01 -64.94 -38.42
C ILE A 1076 24.12 -64.84 -39.47
N ILE A 1077 24.25 -63.72 -40.18
CA ILE A 1077 25.33 -63.46 -41.13
C ILE A 1077 26.69 -63.47 -40.42
N CYS A 1078 26.82 -62.84 -39.25
CA CYS A 1078 28.03 -62.88 -38.43
C CYS A 1078 28.34 -64.30 -37.95
N CYS A 1079 27.36 -65.10 -37.53
CA CYS A 1079 27.54 -66.50 -37.15
C CYS A 1079 27.94 -67.39 -38.33
N LEU A 1080 27.41 -67.15 -39.53
CA LEU A 1080 27.75 -67.89 -40.76
C LEU A 1080 29.12 -67.46 -41.32
N LEU A 1081 29.50 -66.19 -41.21
CA LEU A 1081 30.81 -65.67 -41.58
C LEU A 1081 31.90 -65.97 -40.55
N SER A 1082 31.55 -66.16 -39.27
CA SER A 1082 32.48 -66.50 -38.18
C SER A 1082 33.42 -67.68 -38.53
N PRO A 1083 32.96 -68.87 -38.99
CA PRO A 1083 33.86 -69.96 -39.37
C PRO A 1083 34.76 -69.62 -40.58
N TYR A 1084 34.32 -68.73 -41.49
CA TYR A 1084 35.14 -68.26 -42.61
C TYR A 1084 36.17 -67.22 -42.16
N MET A 1085 35.80 -66.29 -41.27
CA MET A 1085 36.71 -65.33 -40.65
C MET A 1085 37.74 -66.01 -39.76
N VAL A 1086 37.36 -67.05 -38.99
CA VAL A 1086 38.32 -67.86 -38.23
C VAL A 1086 39.26 -68.63 -39.15
N LYS A 1087 38.80 -69.19 -40.28
CA LYS A 1087 39.68 -69.78 -41.31
C LYS A 1087 40.62 -68.75 -41.94
N PHE A 1088 40.11 -67.56 -42.28
CA PHE A 1088 40.89 -66.49 -42.92
C PHE A 1088 41.91 -65.88 -41.95
N CYS A 1089 41.54 -65.65 -40.69
CA CYS A 1089 42.45 -65.25 -39.62
C CYS A 1089 43.48 -66.33 -39.30
N ASN A 1090 43.13 -67.62 -39.32
CA ASN A 1090 44.13 -68.70 -39.16
C ASN A 1090 45.09 -68.78 -40.36
N PHE A 1091 44.61 -68.54 -41.59
CA PHE A 1091 45.44 -68.45 -42.79
C PHE A 1091 46.38 -67.22 -42.75
N LEU A 1092 45.88 -66.05 -42.35
CA LEU A 1092 46.67 -64.85 -42.11
C LEU A 1092 47.70 -65.05 -40.99
N ARG A 1093 47.30 -65.66 -39.87
CA ARG A 1093 48.19 -65.96 -38.74
C ARG A 1093 49.28 -66.96 -39.11
N TRP A 1094 48.97 -67.96 -39.93
CA TRP A 1094 49.97 -68.87 -40.50
C TRP A 1094 50.95 -68.12 -41.43
N LYS A 1095 50.42 -67.27 -42.33
CA LYS A 1095 51.22 -66.50 -43.30
C LYS A 1095 52.07 -65.39 -42.67
N ILE A 1096 51.64 -64.84 -41.52
CA ILE A 1096 52.43 -63.90 -40.71
C ILE A 1096 53.49 -64.64 -39.89
N ASN A 1097 53.14 -65.76 -39.27
CA ASN A 1097 54.09 -66.59 -38.51
C ASN A 1097 55.19 -67.20 -39.42
N SER A 1098 54.92 -67.44 -40.71
CA SER A 1098 55.94 -67.89 -41.67
C SER A 1098 56.88 -66.79 -42.16
N ILE A 1099 56.63 -65.52 -41.84
CA ILE A 1099 57.45 -64.37 -42.27
C ILE A 1099 58.32 -63.82 -41.12
N ILE A 1100 57.94 -64.07 -39.86
CA ILE A 1100 58.60 -63.54 -38.66
C ILE A 1100 59.47 -64.60 -37.95
N GLY A 1101 59.59 -65.80 -38.53
CA GLY A 1101 60.24 -66.97 -37.93
C GLY A 1101 61.74 -67.14 -38.20
N LEU A 1102 62.55 -66.07 -38.21
CA LEU A 1102 64.02 -66.16 -38.22
C LEU A 1102 64.64 -64.94 -37.50
N GLU A 1103 65.56 -65.24 -36.57
CA GLU A 1103 66.22 -64.32 -35.61
C GLU A 1103 65.33 -63.70 -34.50
N SER A 1104 65.66 -63.73 -33.21
CA SER A 1104 66.59 -64.59 -32.44
C SER A 1104 66.27 -64.55 -30.93
N TYR A 1105 66.82 -65.52 -30.19
CA TYR A 1105 66.80 -65.76 -28.73
C TYR A 1105 67.07 -64.49 -27.86
N TYR A 1106 66.61 -64.38 -26.60
CA TYR A 1106 67.06 -65.18 -25.44
C TYR A 1106 66.16 -65.14 -24.17
N THR A 1107 66.05 -66.31 -23.51
CA THR A 1107 65.85 -66.63 -22.05
C THR A 1107 65.11 -65.66 -21.11
N TYR A 1108 63.97 -66.04 -20.48
CA TYR A 1108 63.72 -67.01 -19.38
C TYR A 1108 64.05 -66.55 -17.94
N SER A 1109 63.02 -66.37 -17.09
CA SER A 1109 62.80 -67.18 -15.85
C SER A 1109 61.54 -66.75 -15.04
N THR A 1110 60.60 -67.69 -14.92
CA THR A 1110 59.50 -67.81 -13.92
C THR A 1110 60.03 -68.51 -12.63
N PRO A 1111 59.35 -68.56 -11.44
CA PRO A 1111 57.98 -69.10 -11.29
C PRO A 1111 57.10 -68.69 -10.05
N SER A 1112 55.82 -69.14 -10.08
CA SER A 1112 54.97 -69.74 -9.00
C SER A 1112 54.84 -69.10 -7.59
N ASP A 1113 53.71 -69.14 -6.84
CA ASP A 1113 52.43 -69.86 -7.01
C ASP A 1113 51.29 -69.33 -6.08
N SER A 1114 50.01 -69.60 -6.42
CA SER A 1114 48.80 -69.66 -5.53
C SER A 1114 48.37 -68.43 -4.68
N ARG A 1115 47.09 -68.14 -4.33
CA ARG A 1115 45.73 -68.68 -4.64
C ARG A 1115 44.64 -67.64 -4.28
N ALA A 1116 43.51 -67.67 -5.01
CA ALA A 1116 42.12 -67.27 -4.61
C ALA A 1116 41.71 -65.81 -4.23
N PHE A 1117 41.09 -65.13 -5.22
CA PHE A 1117 39.91 -64.22 -5.15
C PHE A 1117 39.77 -63.09 -4.10
N SER A 1118 40.25 -61.89 -4.48
CA SER A 1118 39.58 -60.57 -4.46
C SER A 1118 40.67 -59.52 -4.84
N HIS A 1119 40.42 -58.31 -5.35
CA HIS A 1119 39.20 -57.53 -5.51
C HIS A 1119 39.23 -56.77 -6.86
N SER A 1120 38.17 -56.02 -7.14
CA SER A 1120 38.09 -54.98 -8.17
C SER A 1120 39.28 -53.99 -8.20
N GLY A 1121 39.79 -53.73 -9.41
CA GLY A 1121 40.23 -52.40 -9.82
C GLY A 1121 41.71 -52.01 -9.65
N THR A 1122 42.05 -50.92 -10.34
CA THR A 1122 43.36 -50.23 -10.42
C THR A 1122 44.45 -50.97 -11.21
N MET A 1123 45.24 -50.32 -12.07
CA MET A 1123 45.17 -48.95 -12.60
C MET A 1123 45.85 -48.90 -13.98
N SER A 1124 45.50 -47.89 -14.80
CA SER A 1124 46.12 -47.65 -16.11
C SER A 1124 47.65 -47.54 -16.03
N TRP A 1125 48.34 -48.20 -16.95
CA TRP A 1125 49.79 -48.25 -17.03
C TRP A 1125 50.42 -46.87 -17.30
N ARG A 1126 51.61 -46.64 -16.73
CA ARG A 1126 52.51 -45.54 -17.10
C ARG A 1126 53.21 -45.85 -18.43
N SER A 1127 53.45 -44.84 -19.25
CA SER A 1127 54.73 -44.74 -19.98
C SER A 1127 55.29 -43.33 -19.86
N SER A 1128 56.49 -43.26 -19.29
CA SER A 1128 57.26 -42.04 -19.01
C SER A 1128 57.61 -41.19 -20.24
N ARG A 1129 57.55 -39.86 -20.06
CA ARG A 1129 58.80 -39.09 -20.16
C ARG A 1129 59.21 -38.64 -18.77
N LEU A 1130 60.52 -38.70 -18.53
CA LEU A 1130 61.23 -37.95 -17.49
C LEU A 1130 60.94 -36.45 -17.65
N ASN A 1131 61.06 -35.60 -16.62
CA ASN A 1131 62.07 -35.69 -15.58
C ASN A 1131 61.64 -35.04 -14.24
N SER A 1132 62.41 -35.36 -13.20
CA SER A 1132 62.55 -34.62 -11.92
C SER A 1132 61.29 -34.23 -11.12
N ARG A 1133 61.15 -34.90 -9.97
CA ARG A 1133 60.99 -34.30 -8.61
C ARG A 1133 61.14 -32.76 -8.60
N VAL A 1134 60.33 -32.00 -7.87
CA VAL A 1134 60.43 -31.89 -6.40
C VAL A 1134 59.12 -31.34 -5.79
N VAL A 1135 58.64 -32.05 -4.77
CA VAL A 1135 58.05 -31.60 -3.48
C VAL A 1135 57.86 -30.08 -3.27
N TYR A 1136 56.64 -29.61 -2.97
CA TYR A 1136 56.22 -29.17 -1.62
C TYR A 1136 54.81 -28.51 -1.56
N LYS A 1137 54.29 -28.49 -0.33
CA LYS A 1137 53.16 -27.72 0.25
C LYS A 1137 52.78 -26.40 -0.46
N GLY A 1138 51.46 -26.18 -0.56
CA GLY A 1138 50.70 -25.11 0.14
C GLY A 1138 50.93 -23.64 -0.21
N ALA A 1139 49.95 -22.80 0.17
CA ALA A 1139 49.94 -21.32 0.03
C ALA A 1139 49.95 -20.80 -1.44
N GLU A 1140 49.46 -19.62 -1.79
CA GLU A 1140 48.37 -18.75 -1.28
C GLU A 1140 48.05 -17.70 -2.38
N GLU A 1141 47.02 -16.89 -2.19
CA GLU A 1141 46.87 -15.51 -2.72
C GLU A 1141 46.88 -15.17 -4.25
N ASN A 1142 45.74 -14.56 -4.65
CA ASN A 1142 45.61 -13.23 -5.29
C ASN A 1142 46.01 -12.92 -6.77
N LYS A 1143 45.01 -12.33 -7.47
CA LYS A 1143 45.03 -11.10 -8.31
C LYS A 1143 45.95 -11.06 -9.56
N ALA A 1144 45.65 -10.30 -10.62
CA ALA A 1144 44.42 -9.67 -11.16
C ALA A 1144 44.74 -9.11 -12.58
N GLU A 1145 43.72 -8.64 -13.32
CA GLU A 1145 43.82 -7.72 -14.50
C GLU A 1145 44.52 -8.25 -15.79
N THR A 1146 44.28 -7.79 -17.03
CA THR A 1146 43.21 -6.98 -17.68
C THR A 1146 43.28 -7.16 -19.22
N LYS A 1147 42.14 -7.00 -19.94
CA LYS A 1147 42.00 -6.52 -21.35
C LYS A 1147 42.70 -7.33 -22.48
N ASP A 1148 42.34 -7.26 -23.77
CA ASP A 1148 41.50 -6.30 -24.52
C ASP A 1148 40.73 -6.95 -25.71
N ALA A 1149 39.91 -6.17 -26.43
CA ALA A 1149 38.90 -6.63 -27.40
C ALA A 1149 39.39 -6.84 -28.87
N LEU A 1150 38.57 -7.53 -29.72
CA LEU A 1150 38.05 -6.95 -30.99
C LEU A 1150 36.87 -7.71 -31.64
N LYS A 1151 35.97 -6.94 -32.28
CA LYS A 1151 34.77 -7.34 -33.07
C LYS A 1151 35.07 -8.06 -34.40
N ARG A 1152 34.05 -8.76 -34.94
CA ARG A 1152 33.81 -8.86 -36.40
C ARG A 1152 32.34 -8.62 -36.77
N LYS A 1153 32.15 -7.95 -37.92
CA LYS A 1153 30.86 -7.71 -38.60
C LYS A 1153 30.58 -8.80 -39.64
N SER A 1154 29.32 -8.97 -40.02
CA SER A 1154 28.95 -9.17 -41.43
C SER A 1154 27.55 -8.60 -41.72
N THR A 1155 27.42 -7.95 -42.87
CA THR A 1155 26.24 -7.26 -43.41
C THR A 1155 25.34 -8.19 -44.21
N THR A 1156 24.03 -8.06 -44.04
CA THR A 1156 23.10 -7.45 -45.02
C THR A 1156 21.84 -7.03 -44.29
#